data_AF-A0A1M5NBU0-F1
#
_entry.id   AF-A0A1M5NBU0-F1
#
_cell.length_a   1.000
_cell.length_b   1.000
_cell.length_c   1.000
_cell.angle_alpha   90.00
_cell.angle_beta   90.00
_cell.angle_gamma   90.00
#
_symmetry.space_group_name_H-M   'P 1'
#
loop_
_entity.id
_entity.type
_entity.pdbx_description
1 polymer ?
#
loop_
_entity_poly.entity_id
_entity_poly.type
_entity_poly.pdbx_seq_one_letter_code
_entity_poly.pdbx_strand_id
1 'polypeptide(L)'
;MSTIMRRIVRFLAWGVAILAGVFVLVAIGGIILVRSLVEPDSGKFGHVEDEARHVGLDRSYFHAADDPYFVDLDKGLLKKPAPGAAYPPEIMEVATTTGLAPEAVRQSAIKGQNAWIVWTGGNDRFWDFAANTAIGSFDLLKTISSHPSQAYGRPNRWRYLGLSNEPCFSKATGPDPKHFGLWIDQRDPNCPADPFGGNPEADARYPGVRTGARGTTFKVGTQEVSIPVGSYYGEPTGVLGLRLFPNPDFDAEAAKHWDSDKYYTDEKYYNDKTLVRPYRVGMSCAFCHLGPNPINAPKSPEHPRFSELTSNPGAQYFWVDRIFFWNTRPRDTPDRPAPNEGNFLFQLFHTNPPGSLDTSLVSTDYINNPRTMNAVYDVMARMRQAPLTGAEQLKGDERDNKQFQDYPQTAALGSFYDNGTGKGASMRVLKDGSDSVGALGALNRVYLNIGLFSEEWLLHFRAFLGGQKISPIRIADAQKNSAYWGATEDMTADMAIFFLVTARADRLADIPEGTAVLAKRDAAAVDRGKVVFAETCAACHSSSWKQPAPPASYGVDSGICAGGGSGPHYRECWDRYWAWTQTETFKRGMVAEVNKRDADGKETFLDGNFLSTERRVPLDVIGTNACSALATNGLSGDIWDNFTSDTYKSLPPPHEIAVNHPVSGAAMPLRSLGNGRGYIRPASLISLWSSAPYLLNNSIGYDEAYYGPGYRQNHRSGPSYDYGASCPGSDPSNPDLPCIENRLALYDRSIREMLWPQTRRMDTMTDAPVPGYIYRTTAPSCLKVPSGFSPSIVKNFAGPLNWLFGWAVAPDGALHLGPFPKGFPINALVNTKLLPDNDEPSLAHYWRLLSAAPTLYSAFSQLGGQCTDAELADPGVQVHAETVMRETKLVDTLVGLSKCPDYVVNRGHLFGTDLPDPDKQALIAYLKQF
;
A
#
# COMPACT_ATOMS: atom_id res chain seq x y z
N MET A 1 -30.49 -62.57 -38.10
CA MET A 1 -30.50 -61.18 -37.59
C MET A 1 -29.85 -60.98 -36.21
N SER A 2 -29.74 -61.98 -35.31
CA SER A 2 -29.24 -61.76 -33.94
C SER A 2 -27.71 -61.53 -33.80
N THR A 3 -26.90 -61.99 -34.75
CA THR A 3 -25.43 -61.90 -34.70
C THR A 3 -24.87 -60.53 -35.13
N ILE A 4 -25.50 -59.88 -36.11
CA ILE A 4 -25.09 -58.55 -36.60
C ILE A 4 -25.42 -57.47 -35.54
N MET A 5 -26.60 -57.56 -34.93
CA MET A 5 -27.01 -56.61 -33.88
C MET A 5 -26.11 -56.69 -32.65
N ARG A 6 -25.65 -57.89 -32.24
CA ARG A 6 -24.63 -58.06 -31.18
C ARG A 6 -23.28 -57.44 -31.53
N ARG A 7 -22.85 -57.49 -32.79
CA ARG A 7 -21.59 -56.87 -33.23
C ARG A 7 -21.68 -55.35 -33.24
N ILE A 8 -22.81 -54.79 -33.67
CA ILE A 8 -23.07 -53.34 -33.64
C ILE A 8 -23.11 -52.83 -32.19
N VAL A 9 -23.84 -53.50 -31.30
CA VAL A 9 -23.88 -53.13 -29.87
C VAL A 9 -22.50 -53.19 -29.23
N ARG A 10 -21.69 -54.22 -29.53
CA ARG A 10 -20.30 -54.30 -29.07
C ARG A 10 -19.44 -53.17 -29.64
N PHE A 11 -19.55 -52.87 -30.93
CA PHE A 11 -18.79 -51.78 -31.57
C PHE A 11 -19.15 -50.41 -30.98
N LEU A 12 -20.44 -50.13 -30.75
CA LEU A 12 -20.90 -48.91 -30.07
C LEU A 12 -20.42 -48.87 -28.61
N ALA A 13 -20.47 -49.99 -27.89
CA ALA A 13 -19.95 -50.07 -26.52
C ALA A 13 -18.44 -49.82 -26.45
N TRP A 14 -17.66 -50.36 -27.39
CA TRP A 14 -16.23 -50.08 -27.52
C TRP A 14 -15.97 -48.62 -27.91
N GLY A 15 -16.77 -48.04 -28.80
CA GLY A 15 -16.69 -46.62 -29.15
C GLY A 15 -16.96 -45.70 -27.95
N VAL A 16 -18.01 -46.00 -27.16
CA VAL A 16 -18.31 -45.28 -25.90
C VAL A 16 -17.20 -45.48 -24.88
N ALA A 17 -16.65 -46.69 -24.71
CA ALA A 17 -15.57 -46.96 -23.79
C ALA A 17 -14.26 -46.24 -24.18
N ILE A 18 -13.94 -46.17 -25.47
CA ILE A 18 -12.78 -45.41 -25.99
C ILE A 18 -12.99 -43.91 -25.77
N LEU A 19 -14.18 -43.38 -26.08
CA LEU A 19 -14.51 -41.97 -25.82
C LEU A 19 -14.45 -41.64 -24.32
N ALA A 20 -14.94 -42.53 -23.46
CA ALA A 20 -14.84 -42.39 -22.01
C ALA A 20 -13.38 -42.46 -21.54
N GLY A 21 -12.57 -43.37 -22.08
CA GLY A 21 -11.13 -43.46 -21.78
C GLY A 21 -10.35 -42.22 -22.22
N VAL A 22 -10.62 -41.70 -23.41
CA VAL A 22 -10.05 -40.44 -23.91
C VAL A 22 -10.49 -39.26 -23.05
N PHE A 23 -11.78 -39.19 -22.68
CA PHE A 23 -12.28 -38.15 -21.79
C PHE A 23 -11.59 -38.18 -20.42
N VAL A 24 -11.40 -39.37 -19.83
CA VAL A 24 -10.67 -39.53 -18.56
C VAL A 24 -9.21 -39.09 -18.70
N LEU A 25 -8.52 -39.47 -19.79
CA LEU A 25 -7.14 -39.05 -20.04
C LEU A 25 -7.02 -37.54 -20.24
N VAL A 26 -7.94 -36.92 -20.98
CA VAL A 26 -8.02 -35.47 -21.15
C VAL A 26 -8.32 -34.77 -19.83
N ALA A 27 -9.22 -35.32 -19.01
CA ALA A 27 -9.52 -34.80 -17.68
C ALA A 27 -8.32 -34.89 -16.74
N ILE A 28 -7.61 -36.02 -16.71
CA ILE A 28 -6.38 -36.21 -15.92
C ILE A 28 -5.30 -35.24 -16.40
N GLY A 29 -5.08 -35.15 -17.71
CA GLY A 29 -4.13 -34.20 -18.30
C GLY A 29 -4.48 -32.75 -17.97
N GLY A 30 -5.78 -32.39 -18.01
CA GLY A 30 -6.30 -31.09 -17.61
C GLY A 30 -6.08 -30.80 -16.12
N ILE A 31 -6.29 -31.78 -15.24
CA ILE A 31 -6.03 -31.64 -13.79
C ILE A 31 -4.54 -31.42 -13.53
N ILE A 32 -3.66 -32.18 -14.19
CA ILE A 32 -2.20 -32.01 -14.06
C ILE A 32 -1.79 -30.62 -14.55
N LEU A 33 -2.32 -30.16 -15.69
CA LEU A 33 -2.05 -28.83 -16.22
C LEU A 33 -2.53 -27.72 -15.26
N VAL A 34 -3.78 -27.78 -14.80
CA VAL A 34 -4.33 -26.81 -13.85
C VAL A 34 -3.50 -26.79 -12.56
N ARG A 35 -3.14 -27.97 -12.04
CA ARG A 35 -2.29 -28.07 -10.85
C ARG A 35 -0.92 -27.42 -11.10
N SER A 36 -0.30 -27.64 -12.25
CA SER A 36 0.98 -27.02 -12.60
C SER A 36 0.91 -25.49 -12.78
N LEU A 37 -0.27 -24.96 -13.09
CA LEU A 37 -0.49 -23.51 -13.24
C LEU A 37 -0.81 -22.83 -11.90
N VAL A 38 -1.38 -23.58 -10.96
CA VAL A 38 -1.86 -23.09 -9.66
C VAL A 38 -0.84 -23.33 -8.55
N GLU A 39 -0.18 -24.48 -8.50
CA GLU A 39 0.80 -24.78 -7.44
C GLU A 39 2.14 -24.10 -7.73
N PRO A 40 2.79 -23.48 -6.73
CA PRO A 40 4.14 -22.97 -6.90
C PRO A 40 5.16 -24.10 -7.05
N ASP A 41 6.31 -23.80 -7.66
CA ASP A 41 7.45 -24.70 -7.80
C ASP A 41 8.23 -24.80 -6.47
N SER A 42 7.62 -25.47 -5.49
CA SER A 42 8.15 -25.61 -4.13
C SER A 42 9.54 -26.26 -4.04
N GLY A 43 10.00 -26.95 -5.08
CA GLY A 43 11.35 -27.52 -5.14
C GLY A 43 12.46 -26.46 -5.21
N LYS A 44 12.12 -25.20 -5.52
CA LYS A 44 13.07 -24.08 -5.55
C LYS A 44 13.16 -23.31 -4.23
N PHE A 45 12.19 -23.48 -3.33
CA PHE A 45 12.11 -22.68 -2.11
C PHE A 45 13.36 -22.90 -1.24
N GLY A 46 13.94 -21.82 -0.72
CA GLY A 46 15.12 -21.84 0.14
C GLY A 46 16.44 -22.22 -0.57
N HIS A 47 16.41 -22.27 -1.91
CA HIS A 47 17.55 -22.66 -2.74
C HIS A 47 18.00 -21.58 -3.74
N VAL A 48 17.35 -20.41 -3.75
CA VAL A 48 17.72 -19.28 -4.61
C VAL A 48 18.44 -18.22 -3.80
N GLU A 49 19.61 -17.81 -4.28
CA GLU A 49 20.42 -16.73 -3.70
C GLU A 49 20.05 -15.38 -4.34
N ASP A 50 20.19 -14.29 -3.57
CA ASP A 50 20.14 -12.94 -4.15
C ASP A 50 21.36 -12.61 -5.00
N GLU A 51 21.27 -11.55 -5.82
CA GLU A 51 22.36 -11.13 -6.72
C GLU A 51 23.72 -10.95 -6.02
N ALA A 52 23.73 -10.49 -4.76
CA ALA A 52 24.95 -10.28 -4.00
C ALA A 52 25.57 -11.61 -3.53
N ARG A 53 24.75 -12.51 -3.00
CA ARG A 53 25.19 -13.85 -2.57
C ARG A 53 25.71 -14.68 -3.73
N HIS A 54 25.08 -14.56 -4.90
CA HIS A 54 25.49 -15.28 -6.10
C HIS A 54 26.94 -14.98 -6.53
N VAL A 55 27.44 -13.77 -6.25
CA VAL A 55 28.83 -13.36 -6.52
C VAL A 55 29.74 -13.46 -5.28
N GLY A 56 29.30 -14.16 -4.24
CA GLY A 56 30.08 -14.46 -3.04
C GLY A 56 30.13 -13.35 -1.99
N LEU A 57 29.27 -12.32 -2.09
CA LEU A 57 29.15 -11.29 -1.06
C LEU A 57 28.19 -11.76 0.05
N ASP A 58 28.35 -11.22 1.25
CA ASP A 58 27.45 -11.46 2.38
C ASP A 58 27.00 -10.15 3.03
N ARG A 59 26.18 -10.23 4.08
CA ARG A 59 25.62 -9.06 4.76
C ARG A 59 26.69 -8.07 5.26
N SER A 60 27.90 -8.55 5.58
CA SER A 60 28.99 -7.70 6.07
C SER A 60 29.57 -6.76 5.02
N TYR A 61 29.28 -6.99 3.73
CA TYR A 61 29.67 -6.10 2.63
C TYR A 61 28.88 -4.78 2.63
N PHE A 62 27.67 -4.79 3.17
CA PHE A 62 26.76 -3.65 3.17
C PHE A 62 26.79 -2.96 4.52
N HIS A 63 27.10 -1.67 4.52
CA HIS A 63 27.25 -0.87 5.73
C HIS A 63 26.22 0.24 5.76
N ALA A 64 25.64 0.49 6.93
CA ALA A 64 24.71 1.59 7.12
C ALA A 64 25.42 2.94 6.95
N ALA A 65 24.96 3.77 6.01
CA ALA A 65 25.46 5.12 5.81
C ALA A 65 25.17 6.02 7.02
N ASP A 66 26.18 6.73 7.51
CA ASP A 66 26.10 7.65 8.65
C ASP A 66 26.19 9.13 8.24
N ASP A 67 26.12 9.41 6.93
CA ASP A 67 26.16 10.75 6.37
C ASP A 67 24.95 11.58 6.85
N PRO A 68 25.16 12.79 7.43
CA PRO A 68 24.09 13.63 7.96
C PRO A 68 23.40 14.44 6.85
N TYR A 69 23.09 13.83 5.71
CA TYR A 69 22.56 14.51 4.52
C TYR A 69 21.10 14.95 4.69
N PHE A 70 20.29 14.11 5.34
CA PHE A 70 18.85 14.31 5.51
C PHE A 70 18.46 14.91 6.87
N VAL A 71 19.41 15.40 7.67
CA VAL A 71 19.14 15.88 9.05
C VAL A 71 18.23 17.09 9.14
N ASP A 72 17.95 17.76 8.02
CA ASP A 72 16.95 18.82 7.91
C ASP A 72 15.51 18.30 7.85
N LEU A 73 15.28 17.07 7.39
CA LEU A 73 13.96 16.42 7.40
C LEU A 73 13.45 16.24 8.84
N ASP A 74 12.18 15.87 8.98
CA ASP A 74 11.61 15.37 10.23
C ASP A 74 11.83 16.34 11.41
N LYS A 75 11.51 17.62 11.15
CA LYS A 75 11.63 18.76 12.09
C LYS A 75 13.06 19.14 12.46
N GLY A 76 14.06 18.61 11.76
CA GLY A 76 15.46 18.94 12.02
C GLY A 76 16.01 18.35 13.32
N LEU A 77 15.35 17.34 13.89
CA LEU A 77 15.69 16.78 15.22
C LEU A 77 17.06 16.11 15.26
N LEU A 78 17.63 15.74 14.10
CA LEU A 78 18.94 15.10 14.00
C LEU A 78 20.08 16.08 13.71
N LYS A 79 19.79 17.38 13.62
CA LYS A 79 20.82 18.42 13.50
C LYS A 79 21.73 18.40 14.71
N LYS A 80 23.03 18.51 14.44
CA LYS A 80 24.00 18.62 15.52
C LYS A 80 23.82 19.96 16.26
N PRO A 81 23.65 19.95 17.59
CA PRO A 81 23.62 21.19 18.36
C PRO A 81 24.95 21.95 18.26
N ALA A 82 24.90 23.27 18.50
CA ALA A 82 26.11 24.06 18.65
C ALA A 82 26.98 23.51 19.80
N PRO A 83 28.32 23.66 19.77
CA PRO A 83 29.18 23.22 20.86
C PRO A 83 28.72 23.77 22.22
N GLY A 84 28.49 22.86 23.18
CA GLY A 84 28.00 23.22 24.53
C GLY A 84 26.47 23.37 24.65
N ALA A 85 25.71 23.35 23.55
CA ALA A 85 24.25 23.29 23.59
C ALA A 85 23.75 21.87 23.90
N ALA A 86 22.59 21.78 24.56
CA ALA A 86 21.93 20.50 24.82
C ALA A 86 21.36 19.89 23.53
N TYR A 87 21.29 18.56 23.47
CA TYR A 87 20.56 17.85 22.42
C TYR A 87 19.05 18.07 22.57
N PRO A 88 18.27 17.95 21.48
CA PRO A 88 16.81 17.96 21.54
C PRO A 88 16.25 17.04 22.63
N PRO A 89 15.16 17.43 23.32
CA PRO A 89 14.54 16.61 24.36
C PRO A 89 14.21 15.18 23.91
N GLU A 90 13.87 15.00 22.63
CA GLU A 90 13.57 13.71 22.00
C GLU A 90 14.79 12.79 22.01
N ILE A 91 15.97 13.31 21.67
CA ILE A 91 17.23 12.55 21.74
C ILE A 91 17.55 12.22 23.21
N MET A 92 17.33 13.16 24.13
CA MET A 92 17.57 12.95 25.56
C MET A 92 16.63 11.89 26.16
N GLU A 93 15.36 11.85 25.75
CA GLU A 93 14.39 10.83 26.16
C GLU A 93 14.83 9.44 25.70
N VAL A 94 15.26 9.31 24.44
CA VAL A 94 15.75 8.03 23.89
C VAL A 94 17.08 7.64 24.54
N ALA A 95 18.00 8.57 24.77
CA ALA A 95 19.25 8.32 25.48
C ALA A 95 18.99 7.79 26.90
N THR A 96 18.04 8.38 27.61
CA THR A 96 17.62 7.91 28.94
C THR A 96 17.01 6.51 28.88
N THR A 97 16.16 6.25 27.89
CA THR A 97 15.48 4.96 27.73
C THR A 97 16.45 3.83 27.35
N THR A 98 17.42 4.14 26.50
CA THR A 98 18.37 3.15 25.94
C THR A 98 19.66 3.01 26.74
N GLY A 99 19.99 4.00 27.58
CA GLY A 99 21.28 4.11 28.26
C GLY A 99 22.43 4.56 27.33
N LEU A 100 22.13 4.91 26.08
CA LEU A 100 23.14 5.39 25.12
C LEU A 100 23.50 6.86 25.38
N ALA A 101 24.71 7.26 25.00
CA ALA A 101 25.07 8.67 24.97
C ALA A 101 24.20 9.43 23.92
N PRO A 102 23.80 10.69 24.17
CA PRO A 102 22.97 11.45 23.23
C PRO A 102 23.51 11.51 21.79
N GLU A 103 24.82 11.66 21.61
CA GLU A 103 25.42 11.62 20.27
C GLU A 103 25.33 10.23 19.63
N ALA A 104 25.44 9.14 20.41
CA ALA A 104 25.27 7.79 19.89
C ALA A 104 23.84 7.54 19.42
N VAL A 105 22.84 8.06 20.15
CA VAL A 105 21.43 8.07 19.71
C VAL A 105 21.28 8.84 18.40
N ARG A 106 21.86 10.05 18.31
CA ARG A 106 21.80 10.86 17.07
C ARG A 106 22.41 10.13 15.87
N GLN A 107 23.57 9.49 16.05
CA GLN A 107 24.26 8.76 14.99
C GLN A 107 23.50 7.51 14.55
N SER A 108 22.96 6.75 15.50
CA SER A 108 22.07 5.60 15.22
C SER A 108 20.81 6.05 14.47
N ALA A 109 20.19 7.16 14.89
CA ALA A 109 19.05 7.74 14.19
C ALA A 109 19.38 8.23 12.77
N ILE A 110 20.58 8.75 12.51
CA ILE A 110 21.01 9.12 11.14
C ILE A 110 21.12 7.88 10.26
N LYS A 111 21.73 6.80 10.76
CA LYS A 111 21.79 5.53 10.03
C LYS A 111 20.40 4.99 9.71
N GLY A 112 19.49 5.04 10.69
CA GLY A 112 18.09 4.68 10.51
C GLY A 112 17.37 5.56 9.49
N GLN A 113 17.59 6.88 9.53
CA GLN A 113 17.05 7.82 8.55
C GLN A 113 17.56 7.49 7.14
N ASN A 114 18.86 7.28 6.97
CA ASN A 114 19.44 6.93 5.68
C ASN A 114 18.90 5.58 5.15
N ALA A 115 18.72 4.58 6.03
CA ALA A 115 18.08 3.32 5.62
C ALA A 115 16.63 3.55 5.16
N TRP A 116 15.87 4.39 5.86
CA TRP A 116 14.49 4.71 5.49
C TRP A 116 14.40 5.49 4.16
N ILE A 117 15.33 6.42 3.92
CA ILE A 117 15.27 7.35 2.79
C ILE A 117 15.94 6.82 1.51
N VAL A 118 17.04 6.06 1.59
CA VAL A 118 17.81 5.66 0.39
C VAL A 118 18.15 4.17 0.28
N TRP A 119 18.00 3.36 1.33
CA TRP A 119 18.26 1.92 1.19
C TRP A 119 17.16 1.23 0.38
N THR A 120 17.54 0.54 -0.69
CA THR A 120 16.64 -0.19 -1.60
C THR A 120 16.77 -1.71 -1.47
N GLY A 121 17.85 -2.21 -0.87
CA GLY A 121 18.08 -3.64 -0.63
C GLY A 121 17.99 -4.52 -1.88
N GLY A 122 18.54 -4.04 -3.01
CA GLY A 122 18.54 -4.78 -4.28
C GLY A 122 17.16 -4.93 -4.94
N ASN A 123 16.14 -4.20 -4.48
CA ASN A 123 14.79 -4.31 -5.05
C ASN A 123 14.66 -3.68 -6.45
N ASP A 124 15.71 -3.07 -7.00
CA ASP A 124 15.74 -2.60 -8.39
C ASP A 124 15.45 -3.74 -9.37
N ARG A 125 15.85 -4.97 -9.02
CA ARG A 125 15.47 -6.20 -9.72
C ARG A 125 13.96 -6.40 -9.77
N PHE A 126 13.26 -6.26 -8.64
CA PHE A 126 11.81 -6.45 -8.57
C PHE A 126 11.07 -5.44 -9.43
N TRP A 127 11.47 -4.17 -9.35
CA TRP A 127 10.80 -3.11 -10.10
C TRP A 127 11.08 -3.18 -11.60
N ASP A 128 12.24 -3.69 -12.02
CA ASP A 128 12.52 -4.04 -13.41
C ASP A 128 11.66 -5.24 -13.89
N PHE A 129 11.52 -6.28 -13.06
CA PHE A 129 10.58 -7.38 -13.31
C PHE A 129 9.14 -6.88 -13.45
N ALA A 130 8.71 -5.95 -12.58
CA ALA A 130 7.39 -5.37 -12.61
C ALA A 130 7.15 -4.60 -13.92
N ALA A 131 8.12 -3.81 -14.38
CA ALA A 131 8.04 -3.12 -15.68
C ALA A 131 7.84 -4.10 -16.86
N ASN A 132 8.45 -5.28 -16.78
CA ASN A 132 8.33 -6.34 -17.79
C ASN A 132 7.10 -7.25 -17.62
N THR A 133 6.33 -7.12 -16.54
CA THR A 133 5.22 -8.06 -16.21
C THR A 133 3.88 -7.35 -16.02
N ALA A 134 3.86 -6.08 -15.64
CA ALA A 134 2.67 -5.28 -15.38
C ALA A 134 1.95 -4.78 -16.66
N ILE A 135 1.99 -5.57 -17.73
CA ILE A 135 1.14 -5.38 -18.91
C ILE A 135 1.31 -3.99 -19.57
N GLY A 136 2.52 -3.42 -19.49
CA GLY A 136 2.86 -2.12 -20.07
C GLY A 136 2.37 -0.89 -19.29
N SER A 137 1.70 -1.08 -18.14
CA SER A 137 1.16 0.03 -17.35
C SER A 137 2.21 0.71 -16.47
N PHE A 138 3.18 -0.03 -15.94
CA PHE A 138 4.10 0.44 -14.91
C PHE A 138 5.55 0.49 -15.38
N ASP A 139 6.26 1.58 -15.08
CA ASP A 139 7.70 1.71 -15.36
C ASP A 139 8.31 2.88 -14.56
N LEU A 140 9.08 2.57 -13.49
CA LEU A 140 9.70 3.61 -12.66
C LEU A 140 10.75 4.44 -13.40
N LEU A 141 11.42 3.88 -14.41
CA LEU A 141 12.41 4.61 -15.21
C LEU A 141 11.73 5.70 -16.07
N LYS A 142 10.45 5.50 -16.41
CA LYS A 142 9.62 6.57 -16.99
C LYS A 142 9.11 7.52 -15.92
N THR A 143 8.71 7.03 -14.74
CA THR A 143 8.23 7.86 -13.61
C THR A 143 9.24 8.93 -13.17
N ILE A 144 10.54 8.64 -13.19
CA ILE A 144 11.59 9.62 -12.84
C ILE A 144 11.94 10.60 -13.97
N SER A 145 11.46 10.35 -15.19
CA SER A 145 11.81 11.12 -16.38
C SER A 145 11.17 12.50 -16.42
N SER A 146 11.81 13.43 -17.15
CA SER A 146 11.27 14.74 -17.54
C SER A 146 11.05 14.84 -19.06
N HIS A 147 10.93 13.70 -19.78
CA HIS A 147 10.76 13.65 -21.24
C HIS A 147 9.50 14.39 -21.73
N PRO A 148 9.55 15.16 -22.84
CA PRO A 148 8.43 15.99 -23.31
C PRO A 148 7.15 15.22 -23.70
N SER A 149 7.24 13.92 -24.00
CA SER A 149 6.07 13.09 -24.32
C SER A 149 5.22 12.69 -23.11
N GLN A 150 5.75 12.90 -21.89
CA GLN A 150 5.08 12.63 -20.62
C GLN A 150 4.20 13.80 -20.19
N ALA A 151 3.13 13.52 -19.47
CA ALA A 151 2.25 14.56 -18.89
C ALA A 151 2.86 15.25 -17.66
N TYR A 152 3.96 14.70 -17.13
CA TYR A 152 4.67 15.19 -15.97
C TYR A 152 6.17 15.36 -16.25
N GLY A 153 6.83 16.07 -15.35
CA GLY A 153 8.27 16.19 -15.22
C GLY A 153 8.56 16.98 -13.95
N ARG A 154 9.83 17.33 -13.71
CA ARG A 154 10.21 18.04 -12.48
C ARG A 154 9.33 19.25 -12.08
N PRO A 155 8.89 20.15 -12.99
CA PRO A 155 8.13 21.35 -12.62
C PRO A 155 6.68 21.11 -12.17
N ASN A 156 6.15 19.89 -12.32
CA ASN A 156 4.78 19.56 -11.93
C ASN A 156 4.67 18.15 -11.30
N ARG A 157 5.80 17.55 -10.90
CA ARG A 157 5.88 16.16 -10.47
C ARG A 157 5.11 15.93 -9.19
N TRP A 158 5.21 16.84 -8.23
CA TRP A 158 4.47 16.73 -6.98
C TRP A 158 2.96 16.87 -7.24
N ARG A 159 2.55 17.87 -8.00
CA ARG A 159 1.13 18.13 -8.30
C ARG A 159 0.50 17.01 -9.11
N TYR A 160 1.26 16.44 -10.04
CA TYR A 160 0.77 15.42 -10.94
C TYR A 160 0.86 14.01 -10.34
N LEU A 161 1.98 13.63 -9.73
CA LEU A 161 2.20 12.27 -9.21
C LEU A 161 2.11 12.18 -7.69
N GLY A 162 2.31 13.28 -6.96
CA GLY A 162 2.43 13.27 -5.50
C GLY A 162 3.83 12.94 -5.01
N LEU A 163 4.81 12.86 -5.93
CA LEU A 163 6.18 12.50 -5.63
C LEU A 163 7.00 13.74 -5.29
N SER A 164 7.83 13.64 -4.26
CA SER A 164 8.63 14.75 -3.78
C SER A 164 9.93 14.88 -4.57
N ASN A 165 10.17 16.07 -5.12
CA ASN A 165 11.43 16.40 -5.79
C ASN A 165 12.56 16.51 -4.76
N GLU A 166 13.72 15.96 -5.09
CA GLU A 166 14.93 16.16 -4.31
C GLU A 166 15.44 17.62 -4.51
N PRO A 167 15.76 18.34 -3.42
CA PRO A 167 16.48 19.61 -3.50
C PRO A 167 17.81 19.45 -4.28
N CYS A 168 18.38 20.54 -4.80
CA CYS A 168 19.64 20.51 -5.57
C CYS A 168 19.60 19.79 -6.92
N PHE A 169 18.42 19.59 -7.51
CA PHE A 169 18.26 19.06 -8.87
C PHE A 169 17.55 20.06 -9.78
N SER A 170 17.90 20.03 -11.06
CA SER A 170 17.29 20.79 -12.15
C SER A 170 16.65 19.84 -13.17
N LYS A 171 15.62 20.32 -13.88
CA LYS A 171 14.93 19.51 -14.89
C LYS A 171 15.88 19.11 -16.02
N ALA A 172 15.78 17.88 -16.52
CA ALA A 172 16.42 17.49 -17.79
C ALA A 172 15.99 18.41 -18.95
N THR A 173 16.95 18.94 -19.71
CA THR A 173 16.70 19.81 -20.87
C THR A 173 16.81 19.10 -22.21
N GLY A 174 17.29 17.86 -22.21
CA GLY A 174 17.49 17.02 -23.40
C GLY A 174 17.86 15.58 -22.99
N PRO A 175 18.05 14.68 -23.97
CA PRO A 175 18.57 13.34 -23.72
C PRO A 175 19.99 13.44 -23.16
N ASP A 176 20.27 12.76 -22.04
CA ASP A 176 21.58 12.76 -21.41
C ASP A 176 22.46 11.63 -21.99
N PRO A 177 23.56 11.94 -22.71
CA PRO A 177 24.44 10.91 -23.25
C PRO A 177 25.10 10.05 -22.19
N LYS A 178 25.32 10.56 -20.95
CA LYS A 178 25.87 9.77 -19.84
C LYS A 178 24.92 8.68 -19.36
N HIS A 179 23.62 8.92 -19.54
CA HIS A 179 22.55 8.01 -19.17
C HIS A 179 21.86 7.41 -20.39
N PHE A 180 22.61 7.12 -21.45
CA PHE A 180 22.11 6.44 -22.66
C PHE A 180 20.90 7.13 -23.31
N GLY A 181 20.85 8.46 -23.28
CA GLY A 181 19.79 9.26 -23.89
C GLY A 181 18.50 9.39 -23.04
N LEU A 182 18.50 8.92 -21.80
CA LEU A 182 17.40 9.13 -20.86
C LEU A 182 17.29 10.60 -20.45
N TRP A 183 16.10 11.01 -20.02
CA TRP A 183 15.78 12.38 -19.59
C TRP A 183 15.69 12.46 -18.06
N ILE A 184 16.82 12.26 -17.38
CA ILE A 184 16.93 12.27 -15.91
C ILE A 184 17.31 13.68 -15.41
N ASP A 185 16.68 14.09 -14.30
CA ASP A 185 16.97 15.37 -13.67
C ASP A 185 18.44 15.49 -13.28
N GLN A 186 19.02 16.67 -13.45
CA GLN A 186 20.46 16.90 -13.34
C GLN A 186 20.78 17.63 -12.04
N ARG A 187 21.71 17.07 -11.29
CA ARG A 187 22.17 17.65 -10.02
C ARG A 187 22.87 19.00 -10.25
N ASP A 188 22.54 20.00 -9.44
CA ASP A 188 23.17 21.31 -9.50
C ASP A 188 24.65 21.19 -9.08
N PRO A 189 25.61 21.59 -9.94
CA PRO A 189 27.04 21.50 -9.62
C PRO A 189 27.47 22.41 -8.46
N ASN A 190 26.64 23.40 -8.07
CA ASN A 190 26.90 24.24 -6.90
C ASN A 190 26.49 23.58 -5.57
N CYS A 191 25.81 22.44 -5.62
CA CYS A 191 25.48 21.66 -4.43
C CYS A 191 26.57 20.63 -4.11
N PRO A 192 26.88 20.37 -2.82
CA PRO A 192 27.84 19.31 -2.42
C PRO A 192 27.41 17.98 -2.98
N ALA A 193 28.30 17.09 -3.47
CA ALA A 193 27.93 15.80 -4.09
C ALA A 193 26.99 14.94 -3.23
N ASP A 194 26.21 14.05 -3.86
CA ASP A 194 25.40 13.05 -3.13
C ASP A 194 26.35 12.09 -2.40
N PRO A 195 26.20 11.86 -1.09
CA PRO A 195 27.14 11.05 -0.35
C PRO A 195 26.95 9.54 -0.57
N PHE A 196 25.87 9.12 -1.22
CA PHE A 196 25.48 7.72 -1.32
C PHE A 196 25.81 7.09 -2.67
N GLY A 197 25.77 7.82 -3.80
CA GLY A 197 26.17 7.29 -5.11
C GLY A 197 26.16 8.30 -6.26
N GLY A 198 26.55 7.83 -7.45
CA GLY A 198 26.57 8.62 -8.69
C GLY A 198 27.80 9.52 -8.84
N ASN A 199 28.81 9.31 -7.99
CA ASN A 199 30.09 10.01 -8.05
C ASN A 199 31.22 9.12 -7.49
N PRO A 200 32.48 9.35 -7.91
CA PRO A 200 33.59 8.45 -7.57
C PRO A 200 33.82 8.25 -6.07
N GLU A 201 33.58 9.27 -5.25
CA GLU A 201 33.83 9.22 -3.80
C GLU A 201 32.79 8.35 -3.10
N ALA A 202 31.51 8.55 -3.41
CA ALA A 202 30.42 7.75 -2.87
C ALA A 202 30.44 6.31 -3.39
N ASP A 203 30.71 6.12 -4.68
CA ASP A 203 30.78 4.78 -5.29
C ASP A 203 31.97 3.97 -4.77
N ALA A 204 33.08 4.62 -4.39
CA ALA A 204 34.21 3.95 -3.71
C ALA A 204 33.90 3.61 -2.26
N ARG A 205 33.09 4.42 -1.57
CA ARG A 205 32.67 4.19 -0.18
C ARG A 205 31.64 3.07 -0.07
N TYR A 206 30.72 2.99 -1.03
CA TYR A 206 29.60 2.06 -1.04
C TYR A 206 29.58 1.23 -2.34
N PRO A 207 30.65 0.47 -2.67
CA PRO A 207 30.82 -0.15 -3.98
C PRO A 207 29.69 -1.13 -4.30
N GLY A 208 29.00 -0.91 -5.42
CA GLY A 208 27.90 -1.75 -5.88
C GLY A 208 28.30 -3.21 -6.16
N VAL A 209 27.31 -4.05 -6.46
CA VAL A 209 27.52 -5.47 -6.74
C VAL A 209 27.91 -5.69 -8.20
N ARG A 210 29.13 -6.19 -8.43
CA ARG A 210 29.65 -6.50 -9.77
C ARG A 210 29.08 -7.82 -10.29
N THR A 211 28.03 -7.73 -11.09
CA THR A 211 27.38 -8.88 -11.75
C THR A 211 26.93 -8.52 -13.17
N GLY A 212 26.87 -9.52 -14.06
CA GLY A 212 26.52 -9.34 -15.47
C GLY A 212 27.40 -8.27 -16.15
N ALA A 213 26.77 -7.29 -16.80
CA ALA A 213 27.41 -6.19 -17.48
C ALA A 213 28.03 -5.13 -16.54
N ARG A 214 27.67 -5.09 -15.24
CA ARG A 214 28.19 -4.08 -14.29
C ARG A 214 29.71 -4.18 -14.18
N GLY A 215 30.42 -3.08 -14.41
CA GLY A 215 31.88 -3.03 -14.39
C GLY A 215 32.55 -3.73 -15.58
N THR A 216 31.86 -3.80 -16.72
CA THR A 216 32.39 -4.32 -17.98
C THR A 216 32.48 -3.23 -19.04
N THR A 217 33.28 -3.48 -20.07
CA THR A 217 33.43 -2.60 -21.23
C THR A 217 33.31 -3.43 -22.50
N PHE A 218 32.48 -2.98 -23.44
CA PHE A 218 32.20 -3.67 -24.69
C PHE A 218 32.07 -2.68 -25.86
N LYS A 219 31.98 -3.20 -27.09
CA LYS A 219 31.85 -2.37 -28.30
C LYS A 219 30.46 -2.46 -28.90
N VAL A 220 29.88 -1.32 -29.24
CA VAL A 220 28.66 -1.20 -30.05
C VAL A 220 29.02 -0.46 -31.34
N GLY A 221 29.16 -1.22 -32.43
CA GLY A 221 29.75 -0.70 -33.67
C GLY A 221 31.20 -0.28 -33.46
N THR A 222 31.50 1.01 -33.62
CA THR A 222 32.83 1.59 -33.38
C THR A 222 32.98 2.25 -32.00
N GLN A 223 31.89 2.36 -31.23
CA GLN A 223 31.90 3.02 -29.92
C GLN A 223 32.21 2.03 -28.81
N GLU A 224 33.05 2.44 -27.88
CA GLU A 224 33.31 1.72 -26.64
C GLU A 224 32.33 2.19 -25.57
N VAL A 225 31.60 1.24 -24.97
CA VAL A 225 30.60 1.47 -23.94
C VAL A 225 31.10 0.82 -22.66
N SER A 226 31.15 1.61 -21.59
CA SER A 226 31.53 1.13 -20.26
C SER A 226 30.34 1.23 -19.32
N ILE A 227 30.01 0.13 -18.66
CA ILE A 227 28.93 0.08 -17.67
C ILE A 227 29.57 0.18 -16.28
N PRO A 228 29.30 1.21 -15.48
CA PRO A 228 29.84 1.31 -14.14
C PRO A 228 29.28 0.23 -13.22
N VAL A 229 30.00 -0.09 -12.15
CA VAL A 229 29.42 -0.88 -11.04
C VAL A 229 28.44 -0.01 -10.23
N GLY A 230 28.79 1.26 -10.02
CA GLY A 230 28.02 2.21 -9.23
C GLY A 230 28.09 1.94 -7.72
N SER A 231 27.15 2.52 -6.98
CA SER A 231 26.98 2.31 -5.54
C SER A 231 25.84 1.35 -5.22
N TYR A 232 25.92 0.59 -4.12
CA TYR A 232 24.78 -0.20 -3.64
C TYR A 232 23.62 0.63 -3.05
N TYR A 233 23.82 1.93 -2.82
CA TYR A 233 22.73 2.88 -2.56
C TYR A 233 22.16 3.52 -3.84
N GLY A 234 22.79 3.26 -4.99
CA GLY A 234 22.40 3.79 -6.30
C GLY A 234 22.65 5.28 -6.46
N GLU A 235 22.50 5.79 -7.67
CA GLU A 235 22.61 7.22 -8.00
C GLU A 235 21.27 7.95 -7.72
N PRO A 236 21.29 9.19 -7.18
CA PRO A 236 20.06 9.98 -7.01
C PRO A 236 19.40 10.30 -8.36
N THR A 237 18.07 10.19 -8.41
CA THR A 237 17.29 10.43 -9.64
C THR A 237 16.70 11.85 -9.74
N GLY A 238 16.83 12.65 -8.68
CA GLY A 238 16.07 13.90 -8.49
C GLY A 238 14.67 13.69 -7.90
N VAL A 239 14.27 12.44 -7.63
CA VAL A 239 13.02 12.07 -6.93
C VAL A 239 13.38 11.35 -5.64
N LEU A 240 12.93 11.87 -4.50
CA LEU A 240 13.22 11.27 -3.19
C LEU A 240 12.62 9.87 -3.10
N GLY A 241 13.47 8.92 -2.69
CA GLY A 241 13.12 7.51 -2.52
C GLY A 241 13.25 6.63 -3.77
N LEU A 242 13.69 7.19 -4.91
CA LEU A 242 14.01 6.43 -6.13
C LEU A 242 15.49 6.60 -6.50
N ARG A 243 16.19 5.47 -6.64
CA ARG A 243 17.64 5.43 -6.90
C ARG A 243 17.93 4.64 -8.18
N LEU A 244 18.91 5.09 -8.96
CA LEU A 244 19.25 4.52 -10.27
C LEU A 244 20.41 3.52 -10.15
N PHE A 245 20.27 2.35 -10.75
CA PHE A 245 21.28 1.29 -10.74
C PHE A 245 21.56 0.82 -12.17
N PRO A 246 22.83 0.69 -12.59
CA PRO A 246 23.13 0.10 -13.90
C PRO A 246 22.50 -1.29 -14.03
N ASN A 247 21.88 -1.60 -15.16
CA ASN A 247 21.23 -2.89 -15.34
C ASN A 247 22.28 -3.97 -15.67
N PRO A 248 22.44 -5.02 -14.85
CA PRO A 248 23.41 -6.08 -15.13
C PRO A 248 23.10 -6.87 -16.40
N ASP A 249 21.88 -6.82 -16.93
CA ASP A 249 21.52 -7.48 -18.18
C ASP A 249 21.83 -6.63 -19.43
N PHE A 250 22.26 -5.37 -19.27
CA PHE A 250 22.51 -4.44 -20.38
C PHE A 250 23.87 -4.66 -21.04
N ASP A 251 23.99 -5.80 -21.72
CA ASP A 251 25.16 -6.22 -22.48
C ASP A 251 25.29 -5.52 -23.86
N ALA A 252 26.23 -6.00 -24.69
CA ALA A 252 26.48 -5.44 -26.01
C ALA A 252 25.29 -5.57 -26.98
N GLU A 253 24.50 -6.65 -26.90
CA GLU A 253 23.34 -6.83 -27.76
C GLU A 253 22.17 -5.97 -27.28
N ALA A 254 21.94 -5.91 -25.96
CA ALA A 254 20.99 -4.98 -25.36
C ALA A 254 21.29 -3.52 -25.73
N ALA A 255 22.55 -3.10 -25.61
CA ALA A 255 22.98 -1.75 -25.97
C ALA A 255 22.83 -1.44 -27.46
N LYS A 256 22.98 -2.44 -28.34
CA LYS A 256 22.74 -2.31 -29.78
C LYS A 256 21.25 -2.22 -30.13
N HIS A 257 20.41 -2.87 -29.33
CA HIS A 257 18.95 -2.81 -29.47
C HIS A 257 18.34 -1.55 -28.85
N TRP A 258 19.03 -0.92 -27.90
CA TRP A 258 18.57 0.25 -27.17
C TRP A 258 18.36 1.49 -28.07
N ASP A 259 17.16 2.06 -27.98
CA ASP A 259 16.75 3.30 -28.62
C ASP A 259 15.93 4.12 -27.62
N SER A 260 16.57 5.17 -27.07
CA SER A 260 15.96 5.98 -26.01
C SER A 260 14.74 6.77 -26.48
N ASP A 261 14.67 7.17 -27.74
CA ASP A 261 13.51 7.91 -28.25
C ASP A 261 12.31 6.96 -28.36
N LYS A 262 12.50 5.79 -29.00
CA LYS A 262 11.44 4.77 -29.11
C LYS A 262 10.97 4.26 -27.76
N TYR A 263 11.85 4.17 -26.77
CA TYR A 263 11.47 3.84 -25.41
C TYR A 263 10.38 4.78 -24.84
N TYR A 264 10.41 6.07 -25.21
CA TYR A 264 9.39 7.04 -24.80
C TYR A 264 8.24 7.22 -25.79
N THR A 265 8.43 6.90 -27.08
CA THR A 265 7.51 7.31 -28.16
C THR A 265 6.84 6.16 -28.90
N ASP A 266 7.35 4.93 -28.83
CA ASP A 266 6.87 3.76 -29.59
C ASP A 266 6.35 2.64 -28.67
N GLU A 267 5.03 2.45 -28.67
CA GLU A 267 4.35 1.43 -27.88
C GLU A 267 4.80 0.00 -28.17
N LYS A 268 5.11 -0.32 -29.42
CA LYS A 268 5.56 -1.67 -29.77
C LYS A 268 6.96 -1.94 -29.23
N TYR A 269 7.78 -0.90 -29.14
CA TYR A 269 9.14 -1.00 -28.63
C TYR A 269 9.14 -1.14 -27.10
N TYR A 270 8.45 -0.25 -26.37
CA TYR A 270 8.49 -0.29 -24.91
C TYR A 270 7.61 -1.38 -24.27
N ASN A 271 6.65 -1.94 -24.99
CA ASN A 271 5.89 -3.12 -24.55
C ASN A 271 6.56 -4.45 -24.96
N ASP A 272 7.76 -4.41 -25.54
CA ASP A 272 8.57 -5.61 -25.75
C ASP A 272 9.15 -6.10 -24.42
N LYS A 273 8.68 -7.26 -23.96
CA LYS A 273 9.16 -7.91 -22.74
C LYS A 273 10.64 -8.32 -22.77
N THR A 274 11.28 -8.28 -23.95
CA THR A 274 12.70 -8.58 -24.14
C THR A 274 13.58 -7.33 -24.18
N LEU A 275 12.97 -6.14 -24.13
CA LEU A 275 13.70 -4.89 -24.04
C LEU A 275 14.45 -4.82 -22.71
N VAL A 276 15.78 -4.77 -22.79
CA VAL A 276 16.64 -4.51 -21.63
C VAL A 276 16.95 -3.02 -21.56
N ARG A 277 16.51 -2.37 -20.49
CA ARG A 277 16.80 -0.96 -20.20
C ARG A 277 18.24 -0.80 -19.67
N PRO A 278 18.93 0.33 -19.91
CA PRO A 278 20.29 0.57 -19.41
C PRO A 278 20.39 0.64 -17.88
N TYR A 279 19.29 0.98 -17.22
CA TYR A 279 19.22 1.09 -15.77
C TYR A 279 17.96 0.41 -15.22
N ARG A 280 18.08 -0.04 -13.98
CA ARG A 280 16.98 -0.41 -13.10
C ARG A 280 16.77 0.71 -12.08
N VAL A 281 15.55 0.84 -11.55
CA VAL A 281 15.22 1.83 -10.51
C VAL A 281 14.87 1.10 -9.22
N GLY A 282 15.65 1.33 -8.17
CA GLY A 282 15.35 0.86 -6.83
C GLY A 282 14.48 1.85 -6.06
N MET A 283 13.66 1.32 -5.16
CA MET A 283 12.71 2.07 -4.34
C MET A 283 13.08 1.94 -2.86
N SER A 284 13.10 3.04 -2.11
CA SER A 284 13.19 3.00 -0.65
C SER A 284 11.81 3.27 -0.01
N CYS A 285 11.73 3.16 1.31
CA CYS A 285 10.49 3.44 2.05
C CYS A 285 10.01 4.89 1.87
N ALA A 286 10.93 5.85 1.63
CA ALA A 286 10.60 7.25 1.39
C ALA A 286 9.68 7.48 0.18
N PHE A 287 9.71 6.62 -0.84
CA PHE A 287 8.83 6.77 -2.01
C PHE A 287 7.34 6.82 -1.63
N CYS A 288 6.95 6.01 -0.63
CA CYS A 288 5.58 5.95 -0.12
C CYS A 288 5.36 6.79 1.15
N HIS A 289 6.43 7.17 1.85
CA HIS A 289 6.33 7.79 3.17
C HIS A 289 6.70 9.26 3.25
N LEU A 290 7.41 9.79 2.25
CA LEU A 290 7.89 11.17 2.25
C LEU A 290 6.91 12.12 1.56
N GLY A 291 6.61 13.23 2.23
CA GLY A 291 5.77 14.29 1.69
C GLY A 291 5.99 15.64 2.36
N PRO A 292 5.18 16.66 2.00
CA PRO A 292 5.21 17.98 2.61
C PRO A 292 5.00 17.93 4.13
N ASN A 293 5.86 18.63 4.88
CA ASN A 293 5.76 18.76 6.33
C ASN A 293 4.51 19.56 6.72
N PRO A 294 3.55 18.98 7.48
CA PRO A 294 2.33 19.69 7.86
C PRO A 294 2.57 20.97 8.66
N ILE A 295 3.59 21.00 9.52
CA ILE A 295 3.87 22.15 10.40
C ILE A 295 4.81 23.19 9.78
N ASN A 296 5.43 22.84 8.65
CA ASN A 296 6.30 23.72 7.88
C ASN A 296 6.10 23.43 6.38
N ALA A 297 4.90 23.70 5.89
CA ALA A 297 4.53 23.40 4.51
C ALA A 297 5.45 24.14 3.50
N PRO A 298 5.83 23.50 2.39
CA PRO A 298 6.71 24.11 1.41
C PRO A 298 6.03 25.31 0.74
N LYS A 299 6.79 26.39 0.54
CA LYS A 299 6.31 27.54 -0.24
C LYS A 299 5.96 27.15 -1.68
N SER A 300 6.74 26.26 -2.28
CA SER A 300 6.45 25.62 -3.56
C SER A 300 6.64 24.11 -3.39
N PRO A 301 5.57 23.31 -3.49
CA PRO A 301 5.68 21.85 -3.40
C PRO A 301 6.59 21.23 -4.48
N GLU A 302 6.79 21.90 -5.61
CA GLU A 302 7.67 21.45 -6.69
C GLU A 302 9.15 21.80 -6.42
N HIS A 303 9.40 22.80 -5.58
CA HIS A 303 10.74 23.25 -5.18
C HIS A 303 10.88 23.26 -3.64
N PRO A 304 10.72 22.10 -2.98
CA PRO A 304 10.79 22.04 -1.52
C PRO A 304 12.23 22.17 -1.04
N ARG A 305 12.39 22.60 0.21
CA ARG A 305 13.61 22.40 1.01
C ARG A 305 13.46 21.16 1.88
N PHE A 306 14.57 20.53 2.29
CA PHE A 306 14.51 19.39 3.20
C PHE A 306 13.74 19.71 4.50
N SER A 307 13.88 20.90 5.07
CA SER A 307 13.12 21.29 6.27
C SER A 307 11.61 21.41 6.09
N GLU A 308 11.13 21.45 4.84
CA GLU A 308 9.72 21.50 4.47
C GLU A 308 9.14 20.13 4.11
N LEU A 309 9.91 19.06 4.32
CA LEU A 309 9.55 17.68 4.05
C LEU A 309 9.62 16.84 5.33
N THR A 310 8.87 15.73 5.35
CA THR A 310 8.80 14.79 6.47
C THR A 310 8.52 13.38 5.94
N SER A 311 9.04 12.37 6.63
CA SER A 311 8.98 10.96 6.22
C SER A 311 8.09 10.10 7.13
N ASN A 312 7.39 10.72 8.08
CA ASN A 312 6.59 10.06 9.10
C ASN A 312 5.08 9.97 8.76
N PRO A 313 4.39 11.01 8.26
CA PRO A 313 2.95 11.00 8.05
C PRO A 313 2.47 10.12 6.88
N GLY A 314 3.37 9.75 5.96
CA GLY A 314 3.01 9.11 4.70
C GLY A 314 2.91 10.11 3.53
N ALA A 315 3.01 9.62 2.29
CA ALA A 315 2.77 10.42 1.09
C ALA A 315 1.26 10.66 0.87
N GLN A 316 0.69 11.61 1.61
CA GLN A 316 -0.77 11.89 1.61
C GLN A 316 -1.34 12.37 0.27
N TYR A 317 -0.47 12.78 -0.65
CA TYR A 317 -0.83 13.30 -1.98
C TYR A 317 -0.44 12.34 -3.10
N PHE A 318 -0.19 11.07 -2.82
CA PHE A 318 0.29 10.08 -3.79
C PHE A 318 -0.80 9.66 -4.79
N TRP A 319 -0.56 9.79 -6.09
CA TRP A 319 -1.54 9.51 -7.15
C TRP A 319 -1.24 8.17 -7.82
N VAL A 320 -1.78 7.09 -7.24
CA VAL A 320 -1.49 5.72 -7.68
C VAL A 320 -1.89 5.47 -9.13
N ASP A 321 -2.96 6.05 -9.64
CA ASP A 321 -3.41 5.88 -11.02
C ASP A 321 -2.46 6.48 -12.06
N ARG A 322 -1.65 7.46 -11.67
CA ARG A 322 -0.66 8.14 -12.53
C ARG A 322 0.76 7.60 -12.34
N ILE A 323 1.03 6.98 -11.19
CA ILE A 323 2.31 6.33 -10.89
C ILE A 323 2.31 4.89 -11.42
N PHE A 324 1.26 4.12 -11.10
CA PHE A 324 1.13 2.70 -11.48
C PHE A 324 0.58 2.51 -12.90
N PHE A 325 0.20 3.61 -13.54
CA PHE A 325 -0.05 3.73 -14.97
C PHE A 325 0.73 4.93 -15.53
N TRP A 326 2.00 4.75 -15.94
CA TRP A 326 2.91 5.88 -16.22
C TRP A 326 2.45 6.78 -17.38
N ASN A 327 1.76 6.24 -18.38
CA ASN A 327 1.37 6.97 -19.59
C ASN A 327 0.02 7.70 -19.44
N THR A 328 -0.30 8.28 -18.29
CA THR A 328 -1.58 8.98 -18.12
C THR A 328 -1.59 10.32 -18.83
N ARG A 329 -2.48 10.48 -19.81
CA ARG A 329 -2.79 11.79 -20.39
C ARG A 329 -4.17 12.28 -19.94
N PRO A 330 -4.33 13.60 -19.71
CA PRO A 330 -5.65 14.16 -19.48
C PRO A 330 -6.54 14.00 -20.72
N ARG A 331 -7.86 14.25 -20.57
CA ARG A 331 -8.82 14.19 -21.66
C ARG A 331 -8.63 15.48 -22.44
N ASP A 332 -8.59 15.38 -23.74
CA ASP A 332 -8.54 16.57 -24.58
C ASP A 332 -9.86 17.36 -24.48
N THR A 333 -11.00 16.67 -24.39
CA THR A 333 -12.33 17.26 -24.16
C THR A 333 -13.09 16.49 -23.07
N PRO A 334 -14.01 17.13 -22.33
CA PRO A 334 -14.75 16.47 -21.24
C PRO A 334 -15.47 15.17 -21.63
N ASP A 335 -16.00 15.13 -22.86
CA ASP A 335 -16.85 14.08 -23.43
C ASP A 335 -16.07 12.92 -24.06
N ARG A 336 -14.79 13.11 -24.41
CA ARG A 336 -13.95 12.06 -25.00
C ARG A 336 -13.07 11.40 -23.93
N PRO A 337 -13.17 10.06 -23.73
CA PRO A 337 -12.26 9.37 -22.83
C PRO A 337 -10.80 9.56 -23.22
N ALA A 338 -9.91 9.60 -22.23
CA ALA A 338 -8.47 9.55 -22.51
C ALA A 338 -8.07 8.13 -22.91
N PRO A 339 -6.97 7.94 -23.65
CA PRO A 339 -6.58 6.62 -24.19
C PRO A 339 -6.60 5.49 -23.15
N ASN A 340 -6.13 5.74 -21.93
CA ASN A 340 -6.07 4.70 -20.90
C ASN A 340 -7.37 4.52 -20.11
N GLU A 341 -8.34 5.43 -20.20
CA GLU A 341 -9.61 5.25 -19.50
C GLU A 341 -10.40 4.04 -20.04
N GLY A 342 -10.12 3.62 -21.27
CA GLY A 342 -10.63 2.37 -21.85
C GLY A 342 -9.97 1.10 -21.30
N ASN A 343 -8.99 1.20 -20.40
CA ASN A 343 -8.33 0.05 -19.77
C ASN A 343 -8.86 -0.14 -18.34
N PHE A 344 -9.36 -1.34 -18.05
CA PHE A 344 -9.90 -1.68 -16.74
C PHE A 344 -8.84 -1.62 -15.62
N LEU A 345 -7.58 -1.93 -15.92
CA LEU A 345 -6.48 -1.78 -14.95
C LEU A 345 -6.25 -0.33 -14.56
N PHE A 346 -6.38 0.61 -15.52
CA PHE A 346 -6.38 2.04 -15.20
C PHE A 346 -7.58 2.38 -14.32
N GLN A 347 -8.79 1.90 -14.65
CA GLN A 347 -10.00 2.16 -13.85
C GLN A 347 -9.84 1.69 -12.40
N LEU A 348 -9.23 0.52 -12.16
CA LEU A 348 -8.92 0.00 -10.84
C LEU A 348 -8.16 1.04 -10.00
N PHE A 349 -7.01 1.51 -10.49
CA PHE A 349 -6.23 2.51 -9.78
C PHE A 349 -6.90 3.87 -9.73
N HIS A 350 -7.60 4.26 -10.80
CA HIS A 350 -8.25 5.56 -10.92
C HIS A 350 -9.30 5.76 -9.84
N THR A 351 -9.98 4.72 -9.38
CA THR A 351 -10.96 4.83 -8.29
C THR A 351 -10.37 4.94 -6.88
N ASN A 352 -9.06 4.73 -6.72
CA ASN A 352 -8.39 4.88 -5.43
C ASN A 352 -8.27 6.38 -5.09
N PRO A 353 -8.72 6.82 -3.90
CA PRO A 353 -8.48 8.19 -3.47
C PRO A 353 -6.97 8.51 -3.33
N PRO A 354 -6.52 9.77 -3.51
CA PRO A 354 -5.13 10.15 -3.32
C PRO A 354 -4.58 9.75 -1.96
N GLY A 355 -3.29 9.46 -1.93
CA GLY A 355 -2.61 9.02 -0.72
C GLY A 355 -3.08 7.65 -0.24
N SER A 356 -3.78 6.87 -1.08
CA SER A 356 -4.17 5.49 -0.82
C SER A 356 -3.72 4.54 -1.93
N LEU A 357 -3.32 3.33 -1.54
CA LEU A 357 -2.75 2.30 -2.40
C LEU A 357 -3.15 0.93 -1.86
N ASP A 358 -3.46 -0.01 -2.75
CA ASP A 358 -3.53 -1.42 -2.40
C ASP A 358 -2.21 -2.11 -2.72
N THR A 359 -1.40 -2.34 -1.68
CA THR A 359 -0.12 -3.05 -1.82
C THR A 359 -0.29 -4.55 -1.99
N SER A 360 -1.45 -5.10 -1.61
CA SER A 360 -1.74 -6.52 -1.81
C SER A 360 -1.79 -6.88 -3.28
N LEU A 361 -2.04 -5.94 -4.20
CA LEU A 361 -2.04 -6.17 -5.64
C LEU A 361 -0.80 -6.94 -6.14
N VAL A 362 0.37 -6.70 -5.53
CA VAL A 362 1.57 -7.47 -5.86
C VAL A 362 1.38 -8.94 -5.50
N SER A 363 1.05 -9.25 -4.24
CA SER A 363 0.76 -10.61 -3.75
C SER A 363 -0.75 -10.82 -3.56
N THR A 364 -1.50 -10.68 -4.66
CA THR A 364 -2.96 -10.48 -4.61
C THR A 364 -3.67 -11.55 -3.80
N ASP A 365 -4.42 -11.11 -2.79
CA ASP A 365 -5.34 -11.95 -2.04
C ASP A 365 -6.76 -11.93 -2.64
N TYR A 366 -6.95 -11.33 -3.83
CA TYR A 366 -8.26 -11.11 -4.48
C TYR A 366 -9.19 -10.19 -3.68
N ILE A 367 -8.65 -9.18 -2.99
CA ILE A 367 -9.43 -8.12 -2.36
C ILE A 367 -8.85 -6.77 -2.78
N ASN A 368 -9.58 -6.01 -3.60
CA ASN A 368 -9.21 -4.61 -3.84
C ASN A 368 -9.59 -3.76 -2.64
N ASN A 369 -8.58 -3.29 -1.92
CA ASN A 369 -8.75 -2.51 -0.71
C ASN A 369 -7.64 -1.46 -0.59
N PRO A 370 -7.75 -0.34 -1.32
CA PRO A 370 -6.78 0.74 -1.21
C PRO A 370 -6.74 1.30 0.21
N ARG A 371 -5.54 1.48 0.74
CA ARG A 371 -5.29 1.94 2.11
C ARG A 371 -4.41 3.17 2.08
N THR A 372 -4.69 4.14 2.94
CA THR A 372 -3.75 5.21 3.26
C THR A 372 -2.41 4.64 3.73
N MET A 373 -1.34 5.33 3.38
CA MET A 373 0.01 5.06 3.87
C MET A 373 -0.03 5.16 5.40
N ASN A 374 0.55 4.18 6.10
CA ASN A 374 0.49 4.19 7.56
C ASN A 374 1.35 5.33 8.10
N ALA A 375 0.72 6.31 8.76
CA ALA A 375 1.44 7.32 9.49
C ALA A 375 2.19 6.70 10.69
N VAL A 376 3.45 7.10 10.87
CA VAL A 376 4.29 6.72 11.99
C VAL A 376 4.39 7.92 12.93
N TYR A 377 3.61 7.90 14.00
CA TYR A 377 3.61 8.95 15.02
C TYR A 377 3.89 8.37 16.40
N ASP A 378 4.40 9.21 17.30
CA ASP A 378 4.65 8.99 18.73
C ASP A 378 4.99 7.54 19.11
N VAL A 379 6.04 6.99 18.47
CA VAL A 379 6.42 5.58 18.66
C VAL A 379 6.74 5.28 20.12
N MET A 380 7.31 6.23 20.87
CA MET A 380 7.52 6.10 22.32
C MET A 380 6.20 5.87 23.10
N ALA A 381 5.15 6.62 22.80
CA ALA A 381 3.84 6.43 23.43
C ALA A 381 3.29 5.06 23.03
N ARG A 382 3.35 4.71 21.74
CA ARG A 382 2.89 3.42 21.25
C ARG A 382 3.63 2.23 21.88
N MET A 383 4.93 2.35 22.13
CA MET A 383 5.71 1.33 22.84
C MET A 383 5.24 1.16 24.29
N ARG A 384 4.82 2.23 24.98
CA ARG A 384 4.20 2.11 26.31
C ARG A 384 2.86 1.36 26.27
N GLN A 385 2.15 1.39 25.14
CA GLN A 385 0.88 0.69 24.93
C GLN A 385 1.04 -0.82 24.70
N ALA A 386 2.08 -1.21 23.94
CA ALA A 386 2.24 -2.58 23.46
C ALA A 386 2.23 -3.64 24.59
N PRO A 387 2.90 -3.47 25.74
CA PRO A 387 2.83 -4.46 26.83
C PRO A 387 1.46 -4.56 27.50
N LEU A 388 0.61 -3.54 27.35
CA LEU A 388 -0.70 -3.46 28.02
C LEU A 388 -1.81 -4.14 27.23
N THR A 389 -1.81 -3.99 25.90
CA THR A 389 -2.90 -4.51 25.03
C THR A 389 -2.42 -5.30 23.82
N GLY A 390 -1.10 -5.44 23.65
CA GLY A 390 -0.44 -6.00 22.48
C GLY A 390 0.25 -7.34 22.73
N ALA A 391 -0.20 -8.13 23.72
CA ALA A 391 0.40 -9.43 24.01
C ALA A 391 0.21 -10.43 22.85
N GLU A 392 1.31 -11.01 22.37
CA GLU A 392 1.33 -11.99 21.29
C GLU A 392 2.19 -13.20 21.66
N GLN A 393 1.87 -14.36 21.10
CA GLN A 393 2.64 -15.59 21.23
C GLN A 393 3.18 -15.97 19.86
N LEU A 394 4.51 -16.06 19.75
CA LEU A 394 5.19 -16.51 18.54
C LEU A 394 5.51 -18.00 18.63
N LYS A 395 5.40 -18.71 17.51
CA LYS A 395 5.75 -20.14 17.38
C LYS A 395 6.42 -20.46 16.04
N GLY A 396 7.18 -21.56 16.00
CA GLY A 396 7.86 -22.00 14.78
C GLY A 396 8.72 -20.90 14.15
N ASP A 397 8.65 -20.79 12.83
CA ASP A 397 9.42 -19.84 12.02
C ASP A 397 9.09 -18.35 12.32
N GLU A 398 7.96 -18.04 12.97
CA GLU A 398 7.67 -16.68 13.45
C GLU A 398 8.75 -16.18 14.44
N ARG A 399 9.41 -17.10 15.14
CA ARG A 399 10.47 -16.80 16.11
C ARG A 399 11.81 -16.43 15.47
N ASP A 400 11.94 -16.58 14.16
CA ASP A 400 13.16 -16.20 13.43
C ASP A 400 13.28 -14.68 13.23
N ASN A 401 12.20 -13.93 13.51
CA ASN A 401 12.24 -12.47 13.53
C ASN A 401 13.18 -11.96 14.61
N LYS A 402 14.13 -11.11 14.20
CA LYS A 402 15.00 -10.38 15.12
C LYS A 402 14.21 -9.50 16.09
N GLN A 403 14.68 -9.41 17.32
CA GLN A 403 14.07 -8.70 18.43
C GLN A 403 15.02 -7.65 19.02
N PHE A 404 14.51 -6.74 19.84
CA PHE A 404 15.30 -5.61 20.34
C PHE A 404 16.57 -6.02 21.09
N GLN A 405 16.54 -7.14 21.82
CA GLN A 405 17.70 -7.68 22.54
C GLN A 405 18.82 -8.22 21.65
N ASP A 406 18.57 -8.41 20.35
CA ASP A 406 19.58 -8.94 19.41
C ASP A 406 20.59 -7.86 19.01
N TYR A 407 20.35 -6.59 19.35
CA TYR A 407 21.19 -5.46 18.95
C TYR A 407 21.58 -4.58 20.13
N PRO A 408 22.85 -4.14 20.23
CA PRO A 408 23.33 -3.30 21.33
C PRO A 408 22.55 -1.99 21.49
N GLN A 409 22.20 -1.32 20.39
CA GLN A 409 21.52 -0.02 20.39
C GLN A 409 20.08 -0.08 20.93
N THR A 410 19.43 -1.25 20.86
CA THR A 410 18.06 -1.45 21.36
C THR A 410 17.97 -2.43 22.53
N ALA A 411 19.09 -2.95 23.05
CA ALA A 411 19.10 -4.02 24.06
C ALA A 411 18.34 -3.67 25.34
N ALA A 412 18.30 -2.39 25.73
CA ALA A 412 17.50 -1.90 26.86
C ALA A 412 15.98 -2.14 26.71
N LEU A 413 15.51 -2.35 25.48
CA LEU A 413 14.13 -2.64 25.13
C LEU A 413 13.85 -4.15 25.04
N GLY A 414 14.78 -5.01 25.47
CA GLY A 414 14.66 -6.47 25.39
C GLY A 414 13.50 -7.07 26.19
N SER A 415 12.91 -6.34 27.15
CA SER A 415 11.75 -6.79 27.93
C SER A 415 10.47 -6.94 27.10
N PHE A 416 10.45 -6.43 25.87
CA PHE A 416 9.32 -6.57 24.95
C PHE A 416 9.20 -7.99 24.35
N TYR A 417 10.22 -8.84 24.49
CA TYR A 417 10.17 -10.22 24.00
C TYR A 417 10.92 -11.18 24.92
N ASP A 418 10.25 -12.26 25.31
CA ASP A 418 10.83 -13.37 26.06
C ASP A 418 11.21 -14.50 25.10
N ASN A 419 12.51 -14.68 24.88
CA ASN A 419 13.03 -15.74 24.00
C ASN A 419 12.79 -17.16 24.56
N GLY A 420 12.62 -17.34 25.86
CA GLY A 420 12.33 -18.66 26.43
C GLY A 420 10.92 -19.14 26.04
N THR A 421 9.95 -18.22 26.09
CA THR A 421 8.53 -18.55 25.88
C THR A 421 8.01 -18.19 24.49
N GLY A 422 8.68 -17.31 23.76
CA GLY A 422 8.19 -16.73 22.50
C GLY A 422 7.09 -15.69 22.70
N LYS A 423 6.84 -15.25 23.94
CA LYS A 423 5.86 -14.19 24.23
C LYS A 423 6.46 -12.83 23.96
N GLY A 424 5.72 -11.97 23.28
CA GLY A 424 6.16 -10.61 23.00
C GLY A 424 5.03 -9.59 23.03
N ALA A 425 5.42 -8.32 23.08
CA ALA A 425 4.54 -7.18 22.97
C ALA A 425 4.66 -6.58 21.56
N SER A 426 3.55 -6.54 20.82
CA SER A 426 3.47 -5.92 19.50
C SER A 426 2.82 -4.53 19.56
N MET A 427 3.34 -3.61 18.75
CA MET A 427 2.75 -2.29 18.52
C MET A 427 1.58 -2.32 17.53
N ARG A 428 1.42 -3.39 16.73
CA ARG A 428 0.35 -3.59 15.73
C ARG A 428 0.19 -2.42 14.75
N VAL A 429 1.27 -2.03 14.06
CA VAL A 429 1.35 -0.89 13.11
C VAL A 429 0.34 -0.99 11.98
N LEU A 430 0.22 -2.16 11.34
CA LEU A 430 -0.69 -2.40 10.21
C LEU A 430 -2.13 -2.28 10.65
N LYS A 431 -3.02 -1.84 9.75
CA LYS A 431 -4.41 -1.47 10.07
C LYS A 431 -5.24 -2.59 10.71
N ASP A 432 -4.97 -3.85 10.37
CA ASP A 432 -5.57 -5.05 10.96
C ASP A 432 -4.76 -5.61 12.14
N GLY A 433 -3.59 -5.04 12.41
CA GLY A 433 -2.67 -5.43 13.48
C GLY A 433 -1.99 -6.77 13.22
N SER A 434 -1.80 -7.14 11.95
CA SER A 434 -1.17 -8.40 11.55
C SER A 434 0.32 -8.46 11.88
N ASP A 435 1.03 -7.32 11.89
CA ASP A 435 2.45 -7.19 12.26
C ASP A 435 2.67 -7.44 13.76
N SER A 436 2.51 -8.69 14.14
CA SER A 436 2.35 -9.15 15.51
C SER A 436 3.57 -9.93 16.00
N VAL A 437 4.68 -9.88 15.25
CA VAL A 437 5.96 -10.54 15.56
C VAL A 437 6.97 -9.64 16.29
N GLY A 438 6.57 -8.43 16.66
CA GLY A 438 7.43 -7.41 17.28
C GLY A 438 7.84 -6.29 16.34
N ALA A 439 8.42 -5.22 16.89
CA ALA A 439 8.69 -3.98 16.17
C ALA A 439 9.71 -4.13 15.03
N LEU A 440 10.82 -4.85 15.28
CA LEU A 440 11.88 -5.01 14.28
C LEU A 440 11.42 -5.91 13.12
N GLY A 441 10.71 -7.00 13.40
CA GLY A 441 10.10 -7.84 12.36
C GLY A 441 9.10 -7.07 11.49
N ALA A 442 8.28 -6.20 12.10
CA ALA A 442 7.37 -5.32 11.38
C ALA A 442 8.10 -4.35 10.44
N LEU A 443 9.21 -3.75 10.87
CA LEU A 443 10.05 -2.87 10.05
C LEU A 443 10.69 -3.63 8.88
N ASN A 444 11.23 -4.82 9.12
CA ASN A 444 11.89 -5.63 8.09
C ASN A 444 10.92 -6.10 7.00
N ARG A 445 9.68 -6.46 7.37
CA ARG A 445 8.64 -6.85 6.41
C ARG A 445 8.41 -5.78 5.34
N VAL A 446 8.52 -4.50 5.67
CA VAL A 446 8.26 -3.40 4.72
C VAL A 446 9.20 -3.48 3.51
N TYR A 447 10.47 -3.87 3.71
CA TYR A 447 11.44 -4.01 2.63
C TYR A 447 11.11 -5.18 1.69
N LEU A 448 10.68 -6.33 2.23
CA LEU A 448 10.16 -7.43 1.39
C LEU A 448 8.94 -6.99 0.58
N ASN A 449 8.03 -6.22 1.20
CA ASN A 449 6.82 -5.73 0.55
C ASN A 449 7.09 -4.76 -0.62
N ILE A 450 8.27 -4.14 -0.67
CA ILE A 450 8.73 -3.32 -1.81
C ILE A 450 9.74 -4.05 -2.70
N GLY A 451 9.88 -5.37 -2.57
CA GLY A 451 10.62 -6.21 -3.51
C GLY A 451 12.04 -6.61 -3.11
N LEU A 452 12.46 -6.39 -1.86
CA LEU A 452 13.72 -6.95 -1.37
C LEU A 452 13.69 -8.48 -1.50
N PHE A 453 14.81 -9.08 -1.90
CA PHE A 453 14.96 -10.53 -2.13
C PHE A 453 13.88 -11.13 -3.04
N SER A 454 13.56 -10.41 -4.11
CA SER A 454 12.57 -10.79 -5.11
C SER A 454 12.87 -12.10 -5.85
N GLU A 455 14.11 -12.58 -5.80
CA GLU A 455 14.57 -13.85 -6.35
C GLU A 455 13.79 -15.04 -5.77
N GLU A 456 13.63 -15.06 -4.45
CA GLU A 456 12.86 -16.06 -3.72
C GLU A 456 11.40 -15.65 -3.60
N TRP A 457 11.12 -14.38 -3.28
CA TRP A 457 9.76 -13.90 -3.01
C TRP A 457 8.77 -14.20 -4.16
N LEU A 458 9.21 -14.01 -5.40
CA LEU A 458 8.40 -14.26 -6.61
C LEU A 458 8.14 -15.75 -6.90
N LEU A 459 8.77 -16.68 -6.17
CA LEU A 459 8.45 -18.11 -6.27
C LEU A 459 7.14 -18.44 -5.55
N HIS A 460 6.77 -17.64 -4.55
CA HIS A 460 5.70 -17.96 -3.61
C HIS A 460 4.30 -17.53 -4.08
N PHE A 461 4.20 -16.70 -5.10
CA PHE A 461 2.94 -16.22 -5.70
C PHE A 461 3.17 -15.72 -7.13
N ARG A 462 2.09 -15.50 -7.90
CA ARG A 462 2.18 -14.84 -9.21
C ARG A 462 1.83 -13.37 -9.10
N ALA A 463 2.84 -12.51 -9.24
CA ALA A 463 2.68 -11.08 -9.06
C ALA A 463 1.66 -10.44 -10.01
N PHE A 464 0.86 -9.50 -9.51
CA PHE A 464 -0.15 -8.69 -10.22
C PHE A 464 -1.36 -9.43 -10.83
N LEU A 465 -1.16 -10.64 -11.35
CA LEU A 465 -2.20 -11.45 -12.00
C LEU A 465 -2.89 -12.44 -11.05
N GLY A 466 -2.17 -12.90 -10.02
CA GLY A 466 -2.63 -14.01 -9.17
C GLY A 466 -2.76 -15.33 -9.95
N GLY A 467 -3.67 -16.20 -9.48
CA GLY A 467 -3.94 -17.49 -10.13
C GLY A 467 -2.93 -18.58 -9.78
N GLN A 468 -2.08 -18.33 -8.79
CA GLN A 468 -1.19 -19.27 -8.15
C GLN A 468 -1.50 -19.29 -6.65
N LYS A 469 -1.49 -20.47 -6.02
CA LYS A 469 -1.55 -20.66 -4.58
C LYS A 469 -0.39 -19.91 -3.93
N ILE A 470 -0.72 -19.11 -2.92
CA ILE A 470 0.28 -18.39 -2.13
C ILE A 470 0.90 -19.35 -1.12
N SER A 471 2.21 -19.20 -0.91
CA SER A 471 2.98 -19.90 0.14
C SER A 471 3.79 -18.90 0.98
N PRO A 472 4.25 -19.27 2.18
CA PRO A 472 5.04 -18.38 3.03
C PRO A 472 6.42 -18.09 2.46
N ILE A 473 6.86 -16.82 2.53
CA ILE A 473 8.29 -16.50 2.48
C ILE A 473 8.89 -16.71 3.87
N ARG A 474 9.87 -17.61 3.96
CA ARG A 474 10.45 -18.00 5.25
C ARG A 474 11.65 -17.13 5.62
N ILE A 475 11.70 -16.66 6.87
CA ILE A 475 12.78 -15.78 7.34
C ILE A 475 14.12 -16.52 7.35
N ALA A 476 14.14 -17.79 7.77
CA ALA A 476 15.34 -18.61 7.75
C ALA A 476 15.95 -18.72 6.34
N ASP A 477 15.11 -18.81 5.30
CA ASP A 477 15.56 -18.88 3.91
C ASP A 477 16.13 -17.52 3.45
N ALA A 478 15.52 -16.41 3.86
CA ALA A 478 16.05 -15.06 3.62
C ALA A 478 17.40 -14.82 4.33
N GLN A 479 17.53 -15.21 5.60
CA GLN A 479 18.78 -15.08 6.38
C GLN A 479 19.93 -15.91 5.79
N LYS A 480 19.62 -17.07 5.20
CA LYS A 480 20.59 -17.97 4.58
C LYS A 480 21.04 -17.48 3.21
N ASN A 481 20.09 -17.04 2.39
CA ASN A 481 20.30 -16.88 0.94
C ASN A 481 20.31 -15.43 0.46
N SER A 482 20.02 -14.44 1.32
CA SER A 482 20.05 -13.03 0.94
C SER A 482 21.00 -12.20 1.81
N ALA A 483 22.03 -11.64 1.18
CA ALA A 483 22.88 -10.64 1.82
C ALA A 483 22.14 -9.32 2.05
N TYR A 484 21.24 -8.94 1.13
CA TYR A 484 20.43 -7.73 1.27
C TYR A 484 19.44 -7.81 2.44
N TRP A 485 18.80 -8.97 2.66
CA TRP A 485 17.97 -9.20 3.85
C TRP A 485 18.79 -9.07 5.12
N GLY A 486 19.95 -9.73 5.19
CA GLY A 486 20.84 -9.64 6.35
C GLY A 486 21.28 -8.20 6.63
N ALA A 487 21.67 -7.45 5.60
CA ALA A 487 22.04 -6.04 5.76
C ALA A 487 20.85 -5.19 6.27
N THR A 488 19.65 -5.47 5.78
CA THR A 488 18.42 -4.81 6.24
C THR A 488 18.16 -5.11 7.72
N GLU A 489 18.31 -6.37 8.14
CA GLU A 489 18.25 -6.76 9.56
C GLU A 489 19.30 -6.02 10.40
N ASP A 490 20.51 -5.79 9.89
CA ASP A 490 21.54 -5.04 10.62
C ASP A 490 21.17 -3.56 10.82
N MET A 491 20.49 -2.97 9.83
CA MET A 491 20.03 -1.57 9.87
C MET A 491 18.76 -1.37 10.70
N THR A 492 17.98 -2.42 11.00
CA THR A 492 16.64 -2.28 11.60
C THR A 492 16.63 -1.61 12.96
N ALA A 493 17.60 -1.93 13.81
CA ALA A 493 17.64 -1.37 15.14
C ALA A 493 18.04 0.11 15.12
N ASP A 494 18.82 0.57 14.12
CA ASP A 494 19.05 1.99 13.85
C ASP A 494 17.77 2.69 13.35
N MET A 495 16.98 2.03 12.47
CA MET A 495 15.67 2.54 12.05
C MET A 495 14.68 2.68 13.23
N ALA A 496 14.72 1.74 14.18
CA ALA A 496 13.92 1.85 15.39
C ALA A 496 14.32 3.09 16.22
N ILE A 497 15.62 3.34 16.40
CA ILE A 497 16.11 4.56 17.09
C ILE A 497 15.69 5.82 16.33
N PHE A 498 15.77 5.83 15.00
CA PHE A 498 15.26 6.92 14.16
C PHE A 498 13.81 7.26 14.50
N PHE A 499 12.89 6.30 14.43
CA PHE A 499 11.48 6.55 14.73
C PHE A 499 11.24 6.91 16.20
N LEU A 500 12.01 6.35 17.14
CA LEU A 500 11.91 6.73 18.55
C LEU A 500 12.26 8.20 18.77
N VAL A 501 13.10 8.80 17.93
CA VAL A 501 13.44 10.23 17.98
C VAL A 501 12.46 11.06 17.15
N THR A 502 12.21 10.70 15.89
CA THR A 502 11.64 11.61 14.89
C THR A 502 10.14 11.48 14.67
N ALA A 503 9.54 10.32 14.95
CA ALA A 503 8.10 10.11 14.82
C ALA A 503 7.36 10.82 15.95
N ARG A 504 7.16 12.13 15.78
CA ARG A 504 6.53 13.05 16.75
C ARG A 504 5.28 13.66 16.14
N ALA A 505 4.24 13.84 16.96
CA ALA A 505 3.01 14.53 16.57
C ALA A 505 3.26 15.86 15.86
N ASP A 506 2.58 16.08 14.74
CA ASP A 506 2.44 17.37 14.05
C ASP A 506 1.23 18.10 14.64
N ARG A 507 1.41 18.84 15.74
CA ARG A 507 0.28 19.50 16.41
C ARG A 507 -0.06 20.78 15.69
N LEU A 508 -1.34 21.15 15.66
CA LEU A 508 -1.74 22.45 15.10
C LEU A 508 -1.13 23.61 15.88
N ALA A 509 -0.77 23.42 17.16
CA ALA A 509 -0.08 24.42 17.96
C ALA A 509 1.37 24.67 17.49
N ASP A 510 1.99 23.72 16.77
CA ASP A 510 3.40 23.78 16.39
C ASP A 510 3.64 24.58 15.09
N ILE A 511 2.58 24.99 14.39
CA ILE A 511 2.68 25.88 13.24
C ILE A 511 2.86 27.34 13.70
N PRO A 512 3.45 28.24 12.89
CA PRO A 512 3.71 29.63 13.30
C PRO A 512 2.46 30.40 13.79
N GLU A 513 1.32 30.21 13.14
CA GLU A 513 0.04 30.83 13.47
C GLU A 513 -0.86 29.97 14.39
N GLY A 514 -0.37 28.82 14.86
CA GLY A 514 -1.14 27.78 15.54
C GLY A 514 -1.86 28.28 16.78
N THR A 515 -1.15 29.01 17.65
CA THR A 515 -1.73 29.63 18.85
C THR A 515 -2.88 30.56 18.51
N ALA A 516 -2.75 31.38 17.45
CA ALA A 516 -3.80 32.30 17.03
C ALA A 516 -5.00 31.57 16.42
N VAL A 517 -4.77 30.47 15.69
CA VAL A 517 -5.85 29.61 15.15
C VAL A 517 -6.61 28.94 16.29
N LEU A 518 -5.91 28.37 17.26
CA LEU A 518 -6.51 27.65 18.40
C LEU A 518 -7.25 28.61 19.35
N ALA A 519 -6.79 29.86 19.52
CA ALA A 519 -7.41 30.87 20.36
C ALA A 519 -8.76 31.41 19.81
N LYS A 520 -9.05 31.21 18.53
CA LYS A 520 -10.34 31.62 17.92
C LYS A 520 -11.51 30.71 18.31
N ARG A 521 -11.24 29.56 18.94
CA ARG A 521 -12.26 28.61 19.37
C ARG A 521 -12.93 29.12 20.65
N ASP A 522 -14.23 28.90 20.76
CA ASP A 522 -14.95 29.17 22.00
C ASP A 522 -14.48 28.21 23.11
N ALA A 523 -14.04 28.76 24.25
CA ALA A 523 -13.51 27.97 25.35
C ALA A 523 -14.57 27.05 25.95
N ALA A 524 -15.83 27.51 26.05
CA ALA A 524 -16.93 26.69 26.54
C ALA A 524 -17.23 25.51 25.60
N ALA A 525 -17.18 25.73 24.29
CA ALA A 525 -17.26 24.65 23.29
C ALA A 525 -16.11 23.65 23.41
N VAL A 526 -14.86 24.10 23.64
CA VAL A 526 -13.73 23.19 23.85
C VAL A 526 -13.91 22.36 25.12
N ASP A 527 -14.34 22.97 26.22
CA ASP A 527 -14.60 22.26 27.48
C ASP A 527 -15.76 21.27 27.37
N ARG A 528 -16.85 21.64 26.66
CA ARG A 528 -17.92 20.69 26.33
C ARG A 528 -17.40 19.55 25.45
N GLY A 529 -16.55 19.86 24.47
CA GLY A 529 -15.95 18.89 23.55
C GLY A 529 -15.11 17.83 24.26
N LYS A 530 -14.40 18.20 25.34
CA LYS A 530 -13.68 17.24 26.21
C LYS A 530 -14.62 16.17 26.77
N VAL A 531 -15.76 16.61 27.31
CA VAL A 531 -16.75 15.72 27.93
C VAL A 531 -17.35 14.81 26.85
N VAL A 532 -17.76 15.37 25.72
CA VAL A 532 -18.33 14.60 24.60
C VAL A 532 -17.31 13.56 24.08
N PHE A 533 -16.05 13.94 23.93
CA PHE A 533 -14.97 13.04 23.54
C PHE A 533 -14.78 11.90 24.56
N ALA A 534 -14.73 12.23 25.85
CA ALA A 534 -14.57 11.25 26.93
C ALA A 534 -15.70 10.20 26.93
N GLU A 535 -16.93 10.63 26.72
CA GLU A 535 -18.12 9.78 26.79
C GLU A 535 -18.36 8.96 25.51
N THR A 536 -17.89 9.44 24.37
CA THR A 536 -18.25 8.90 23.05
C THR A 536 -17.08 8.25 22.29
N CYS A 537 -15.87 8.82 22.39
CA CYS A 537 -14.76 8.49 21.50
C CYS A 537 -13.56 7.84 22.23
N ALA A 538 -13.32 8.25 23.48
CA ALA A 538 -12.10 7.91 24.23
C ALA A 538 -11.91 6.41 24.50
N ALA A 539 -12.99 5.62 24.49
CA ALA A 539 -12.91 4.16 24.58
C ALA A 539 -12.05 3.56 23.46
N CYS A 540 -12.13 4.08 22.23
CA CYS A 540 -11.29 3.60 21.12
C CYS A 540 -10.04 4.47 20.93
N HIS A 541 -10.16 5.78 21.17
CA HIS A 541 -9.17 6.79 20.81
C HIS A 541 -8.40 7.35 22.01
N SER A 542 -8.03 6.52 22.97
CA SER A 542 -7.15 6.91 24.07
C SER A 542 -6.22 5.77 24.42
N SER A 543 -4.98 6.08 24.74
CA SER A 543 -4.06 5.10 25.29
C SER A 543 -4.61 4.48 26.57
N SER A 544 -4.30 3.21 26.83
CA SER A 544 -4.85 2.49 27.98
C SER A 544 -4.42 3.10 29.32
N TRP A 545 -3.23 3.71 29.43
CA TRP A 545 -2.82 4.44 30.64
C TRP A 545 -3.45 5.82 30.79
N LYS A 546 -4.21 6.29 29.79
CA LYS A 546 -5.00 7.53 29.81
C LYS A 546 -6.51 7.23 29.96
N GLN A 547 -6.86 5.98 30.20
CA GLN A 547 -8.21 5.54 30.55
C GLN A 547 -8.28 5.24 32.06
N PRO A 548 -9.46 5.32 32.69
CA PRO A 548 -9.62 4.89 34.08
C PRO A 548 -9.27 3.41 34.25
N ALA A 549 -8.74 3.00 35.40
CA ALA A 549 -8.48 1.58 35.65
C ALA A 549 -9.80 0.78 35.72
N PRO A 550 -9.94 -0.35 35.01
CA PRO A 550 -11.15 -1.15 35.08
C PRO A 550 -11.30 -1.81 36.45
N PRO A 551 -12.47 -1.72 37.11
CA PRO A 551 -12.72 -2.48 38.33
C PRO A 551 -12.58 -3.98 38.08
N ALA A 552 -11.99 -4.71 39.03
CA ALA A 552 -11.72 -6.15 38.90
C ALA A 552 -12.98 -6.97 38.56
N SER A 553 -14.17 -6.51 38.98
CA SER A 553 -15.46 -7.15 38.69
C SER A 553 -15.79 -7.26 37.20
N TYR A 554 -15.23 -6.40 36.34
CA TYR A 554 -15.45 -6.46 34.89
C TYR A 554 -14.49 -7.43 34.19
N GLY A 555 -13.41 -7.85 34.87
CA GLY A 555 -12.47 -8.84 34.35
C GLY A 555 -11.76 -8.45 33.04
N VAL A 556 -11.68 -7.14 32.74
CA VAL A 556 -11.16 -6.58 31.48
C VAL A 556 -9.74 -7.04 31.17
N ASP A 557 -8.84 -6.99 32.16
CA ASP A 557 -7.43 -7.37 32.00
C ASP A 557 -7.03 -8.45 33.03
N SER A 558 -7.89 -9.46 33.22
CA SER A 558 -7.68 -10.55 34.20
C SER A 558 -7.74 -11.94 33.57
N GLY A 559 -7.00 -12.90 34.13
CA GLY A 559 -6.99 -14.28 33.65
C GLY A 559 -6.58 -14.37 32.18
N ILE A 560 -7.43 -14.98 31.35
CA ILE A 560 -7.24 -15.11 29.89
C ILE A 560 -7.19 -13.76 29.15
N CYS A 561 -7.63 -12.67 29.78
CA CYS A 561 -7.63 -11.32 29.22
C CYS A 561 -6.48 -10.44 29.72
N ALA A 562 -5.59 -10.98 30.54
CA ALA A 562 -4.39 -10.24 30.96
C ALA A 562 -3.58 -9.76 29.74
N GLY A 563 -3.10 -8.52 29.76
CA GLY A 563 -2.41 -7.92 28.62
C GLY A 563 -3.33 -7.59 27.44
N GLY A 564 -4.62 -7.34 27.71
CA GLY A 564 -5.64 -7.01 26.72
C GLY A 564 -6.29 -8.19 26.01
N GLY A 565 -5.84 -9.42 26.30
CA GLY A 565 -6.28 -10.65 25.64
C GLY A 565 -5.69 -10.83 24.25
N SER A 566 -5.59 -12.09 23.81
CA SER A 566 -5.14 -12.48 22.46
C SER A 566 -5.58 -13.91 22.13
N GLY A 567 -5.37 -14.32 20.87
CA GLY A 567 -5.66 -15.68 20.43
C GLY A 567 -7.16 -16.03 20.41
N PRO A 568 -7.51 -17.32 20.62
CA PRO A 568 -8.89 -17.81 20.47
C PRO A 568 -9.93 -17.14 21.37
N HIS A 569 -9.49 -16.58 22.50
CA HIS A 569 -10.35 -15.92 23.48
C HIS A 569 -10.44 -14.41 23.30
N TYR A 570 -9.80 -13.85 22.27
CA TYR A 570 -9.72 -12.40 22.09
C TYR A 570 -11.10 -11.73 22.04
N ARG A 571 -12.08 -12.33 21.36
CA ARG A 571 -13.44 -11.78 21.27
C ARG A 571 -14.10 -11.66 22.65
N GLU A 572 -13.95 -12.66 23.50
CA GLU A 572 -14.48 -12.62 24.87
C GLU A 572 -13.84 -11.48 25.68
N CYS A 573 -12.53 -11.31 25.56
CA CYS A 573 -11.81 -10.23 26.23
C CYS A 573 -12.17 -8.84 25.71
N TRP A 574 -12.41 -8.73 24.40
CA TRP A 574 -13.00 -7.55 23.80
C TRP A 574 -14.34 -7.27 24.47
N ASP A 575 -15.30 -8.18 24.40
CA ASP A 575 -16.68 -7.93 24.84
C ASP A 575 -16.74 -7.47 26.31
N ARG A 576 -15.85 -7.99 27.18
CA ARG A 576 -15.67 -7.50 28.56
C ARG A 576 -15.20 -6.05 28.62
N TYR A 577 -14.19 -5.69 27.81
CA TYR A 577 -13.75 -4.31 27.64
C TYR A 577 -14.91 -3.43 27.15
N TRP A 578 -15.69 -3.83 26.14
CA TRP A 578 -16.83 -3.03 25.67
C TRP A 578 -17.84 -2.77 26.74
N ALA A 579 -18.28 -3.84 27.39
CA ALA A 579 -19.35 -3.77 28.35
C ALA A 579 -18.99 -2.78 29.45
N TRP A 580 -17.72 -2.80 29.89
CA TRP A 580 -17.21 -1.83 30.84
C TRP A 580 -17.14 -0.40 30.28
N THR A 581 -16.62 -0.19 29.06
CA THR A 581 -16.50 1.17 28.48
C THR A 581 -17.86 1.83 28.26
N GLN A 582 -18.94 1.05 28.11
CA GLN A 582 -20.29 1.58 27.99
C GLN A 582 -20.91 2.06 29.33
N THR A 583 -20.26 1.78 30.47
CA THR A 583 -20.81 2.11 31.80
C THR A 583 -20.60 3.57 32.20
N GLU A 584 -21.49 4.06 33.07
CA GLU A 584 -21.33 5.36 33.75
C GLU A 584 -20.06 5.44 34.61
N THR A 585 -19.52 4.31 35.07
CA THR A 585 -18.25 4.26 35.81
C THR A 585 -17.09 4.60 34.89
N PHE A 586 -17.03 4.01 33.69
CA PHE A 586 -16.01 4.36 32.70
C PHE A 586 -16.15 5.81 32.27
N LYS A 587 -17.36 6.22 31.84
CA LYS A 587 -17.61 7.57 31.31
C LYS A 587 -17.22 8.67 32.30
N ARG A 588 -17.65 8.57 33.57
CA ARG A 588 -17.26 9.54 34.61
C ARG A 588 -15.76 9.52 34.90
N GLY A 589 -15.14 8.34 34.94
CA GLY A 589 -13.70 8.20 35.11
C GLY A 589 -12.93 8.84 33.95
N MET A 590 -13.39 8.65 32.73
CA MET A 590 -12.80 9.23 31.53
C MET A 590 -12.96 10.75 31.49
N VAL A 591 -14.12 11.28 31.90
CA VAL A 591 -14.33 12.73 32.07
C VAL A 591 -13.35 13.31 33.09
N ALA A 592 -13.05 12.59 34.17
CA ALA A 592 -12.03 13.00 35.13
C ALA A 592 -10.62 13.00 34.51
N GLU A 593 -10.26 11.98 33.74
CA GLU A 593 -8.94 11.90 33.08
C GLU A 593 -8.75 13.01 32.03
N VAL A 594 -9.73 13.31 31.19
CA VAL A 594 -9.59 14.39 30.17
C VAL A 594 -9.48 15.79 30.79
N ASN A 595 -9.98 15.98 32.01
CA ASN A 595 -9.91 17.23 32.75
C ASN A 595 -8.73 17.31 33.73
N LYS A 596 -7.90 16.26 33.80
CA LYS A 596 -6.80 16.17 34.74
C LYS A 596 -5.73 17.22 34.46
N ARG A 597 -5.35 17.93 35.51
CA ARG A 597 -4.29 18.95 35.49
C ARG A 597 -3.11 18.53 36.36
N ASP A 598 -1.91 18.95 35.98
CA ASP A 598 -0.72 18.83 36.82
C ASP A 598 -0.68 19.92 37.90
N ALA A 599 0.41 19.95 38.68
CA ALA A 599 0.59 20.91 39.76
C ALA A 599 0.64 22.38 39.29
N ASP A 600 1.00 22.61 38.03
CA ASP A 600 1.09 23.93 37.40
C ASP A 600 -0.23 24.31 36.69
N GLY A 601 -1.26 23.47 36.79
CA GLY A 601 -2.58 23.70 36.20
C GLY A 601 -2.67 23.37 34.70
N LYS A 602 -1.63 22.78 34.09
CA LYS A 602 -1.62 22.38 32.69
C LYS A 602 -2.42 21.10 32.50
N GLU A 603 -3.21 21.02 31.44
CA GLU A 603 -3.94 19.80 31.08
C GLU A 603 -2.97 18.69 30.66
N THR A 604 -3.15 17.51 31.22
CA THR A 604 -2.19 16.40 31.07
C THR A 604 -2.70 15.28 30.16
N PHE A 605 -3.95 15.37 29.70
CA PHE A 605 -4.59 14.28 28.96
C PHE A 605 -3.88 13.96 27.63
N LEU A 606 -3.49 14.98 26.87
CA LEU A 606 -2.82 14.82 25.58
C LEU A 606 -1.31 14.54 25.71
N ASP A 607 -0.71 14.84 26.86
CA ASP A 607 0.73 14.63 27.08
C ASP A 607 1.06 13.12 27.07
N GLY A 608 1.76 12.69 26.02
CA GLY A 608 2.14 11.28 25.84
C GLY A 608 0.93 10.37 25.70
N ASN A 609 -0.16 10.82 25.08
CA ASN A 609 -1.31 9.99 24.73
C ASN A 609 -1.25 9.66 23.23
N PHE A 610 -1.25 8.37 22.90
CA PHE A 610 -1.23 7.91 21.51
C PHE A 610 -2.59 8.09 20.81
N LEU A 611 -3.64 8.48 21.54
CA LEU A 611 -5.00 8.68 21.02
C LEU A 611 -5.56 7.47 20.25
N SER A 612 -5.15 6.27 20.68
CA SER A 612 -5.66 4.97 20.27
C SER A 612 -5.36 3.92 21.34
N THR A 613 -6.25 2.94 21.48
CA THR A 613 -6.04 1.78 22.38
C THR A 613 -5.18 0.68 21.76
N GLU A 614 -4.92 0.71 20.46
CA GLU A 614 -4.28 -0.40 19.72
C GLU A 614 -5.00 -1.77 19.83
N ARG A 615 -6.19 -1.82 20.44
CA ARG A 615 -7.00 -3.03 20.47
C ARG A 615 -7.57 -3.25 19.06
N ARG A 616 -7.55 -4.49 18.58
CA ARG A 616 -8.20 -4.89 17.33
C ARG A 616 -9.72 -4.84 17.51
N VAL A 617 -10.43 -3.94 16.84
CA VAL A 617 -11.89 -3.76 16.91
C VAL A 617 -12.59 -4.69 15.92
N PRO A 618 -13.58 -5.51 16.35
CA PRO A 618 -14.37 -6.36 15.48
C PRO A 618 -15.14 -5.55 14.43
N LEU A 619 -15.25 -6.12 13.23
CA LEU A 619 -16.03 -5.52 12.15
C LEU A 619 -17.50 -5.24 12.54
N ASP A 620 -18.10 -6.09 13.38
CA ASP A 620 -19.48 -5.92 13.85
C ASP A 620 -19.68 -4.73 14.80
N VAL A 621 -18.59 -4.12 15.27
CA VAL A 621 -18.61 -2.92 16.11
C VAL A 621 -18.17 -1.69 15.31
N ILE A 622 -17.07 -1.78 14.55
CA ILE A 622 -16.48 -0.61 13.88
C ILE A 622 -17.31 -0.13 12.68
N GLY A 623 -17.92 -1.03 11.91
CA GLY A 623 -18.80 -0.66 10.78
C GLY A 623 -18.13 -0.01 9.55
N THR A 624 -16.80 0.12 9.53
CA THR A 624 -16.04 0.52 8.32
C THR A 624 -16.10 -0.56 7.23
N ASN A 625 -15.67 -0.22 6.00
CA ASN A 625 -15.60 -1.18 4.91
C ASN A 625 -14.88 -2.48 5.33
N ALA A 626 -15.56 -3.61 5.16
CA ALA A 626 -15.13 -4.90 5.69
C ALA A 626 -13.88 -5.45 4.99
N CYS A 627 -13.62 -5.08 3.74
CA CYS A 627 -12.55 -5.65 2.93
C CYS A 627 -11.17 -5.43 3.56
N SER A 628 -10.98 -4.29 4.24
CA SER A 628 -9.74 -4.02 4.98
C SER A 628 -9.47 -5.03 6.11
N ALA A 629 -10.49 -5.62 6.71
CA ALA A 629 -10.30 -6.56 7.80
C ALA A 629 -10.27 -8.03 7.35
N LEU A 630 -10.59 -8.30 6.07
CA LEU A 630 -10.69 -9.66 5.54
C LEU A 630 -9.45 -10.09 4.73
N ALA A 631 -8.41 -9.26 4.70
CA ALA A 631 -7.15 -9.55 4.04
C ALA A 631 -6.55 -10.88 4.50
N THR A 632 -5.94 -11.65 3.58
CA THR A 632 -5.48 -13.03 3.88
C THR A 632 -3.99 -13.22 3.81
N ASN A 633 -3.22 -12.20 3.38
CA ASN A 633 -1.78 -12.37 3.24
C ASN A 633 -1.05 -12.66 4.58
N GLY A 634 -1.63 -12.30 5.72
CA GLY A 634 -1.07 -12.52 7.06
C GLY A 634 -1.52 -13.80 7.76
N LEU A 635 -2.08 -14.76 7.02
CA LEU A 635 -2.63 -15.98 7.60
C LEU A 635 -1.64 -17.14 7.54
N SER A 636 -1.99 -18.25 8.19
CA SER A 636 -1.17 -19.46 8.13
C SER A 636 -1.12 -20.02 6.70
N GLY A 637 0.08 -20.31 6.22
CA GLY A 637 0.36 -20.77 4.86
C GLY A 637 0.41 -19.64 3.82
N ASP A 638 0.10 -18.40 4.19
CA ASP A 638 0.13 -17.26 3.26
C ASP A 638 1.47 -16.50 3.33
N ILE A 639 1.66 -15.54 2.43
CA ILE A 639 2.96 -14.90 2.18
C ILE A 639 3.60 -14.30 3.43
N TRP A 640 2.83 -13.67 4.32
CA TRP A 640 3.33 -13.02 5.54
C TRP A 640 3.17 -13.89 6.79
N ASP A 641 3.01 -15.21 6.66
CA ASP A 641 2.88 -16.16 7.78
C ASP A 641 3.99 -15.94 8.83
N ASN A 642 5.26 -15.87 8.41
CA ASN A 642 6.38 -15.64 9.33
C ASN A 642 6.42 -14.24 9.96
N PHE A 643 5.60 -13.29 9.51
CA PHE A 643 5.53 -11.90 10.03
C PHE A 643 4.25 -11.62 10.82
N THR A 644 3.48 -12.67 11.12
CA THR A 644 2.25 -12.62 11.89
C THR A 644 2.31 -13.70 12.97
N SER A 645 1.78 -13.42 14.15
CA SER A 645 1.84 -14.33 15.31
C SER A 645 0.79 -15.44 15.26
N ASP A 646 1.06 -16.55 15.92
CA ASP A 646 0.10 -17.63 16.17
C ASP A 646 -1.18 -17.13 16.87
N THR A 647 -1.06 -16.15 17.77
CA THR A 647 -2.21 -15.51 18.43
C THR A 647 -3.04 -14.64 17.49
N TYR A 648 -2.43 -13.96 16.52
CA TYR A 648 -3.17 -13.25 15.48
C TYR A 648 -3.94 -14.23 14.58
N LYS A 649 -3.27 -15.29 14.11
CA LYS A 649 -3.86 -16.29 13.21
C LYS A 649 -4.97 -17.13 13.85
N SER A 650 -5.13 -17.06 15.17
CA SER A 650 -6.16 -17.77 15.92
C SER A 650 -7.29 -16.86 16.43
N LEU A 651 -7.35 -15.59 15.99
CA LEU A 651 -8.45 -14.71 16.37
C LEU A 651 -9.80 -15.29 15.88
N PRO A 652 -10.82 -15.37 16.74
CA PRO A 652 -12.12 -15.93 16.39
C PRO A 652 -12.88 -15.03 15.40
N PRO A 653 -13.88 -15.54 14.66
CA PRO A 653 -14.68 -14.70 13.78
C PRO A 653 -15.54 -13.70 14.58
N PRO A 654 -15.60 -12.41 14.16
CA PRO A 654 -16.63 -11.46 14.57
C PRO A 654 -18.06 -11.94 14.27
N HIS A 655 -19.06 -11.20 14.77
CA HIS A 655 -20.46 -11.45 14.41
C HIS A 655 -20.74 -11.10 12.94
N GLU A 656 -21.84 -11.63 12.42
CA GLU A 656 -22.32 -11.32 11.08
C GLU A 656 -22.73 -9.84 10.97
N ILE A 657 -22.37 -9.22 9.85
CA ILE A 657 -22.72 -7.84 9.51
C ILE A 657 -23.58 -7.79 8.25
N ALA A 658 -24.27 -6.68 8.03
CA ALA A 658 -24.98 -6.41 6.78
C ALA A 658 -24.15 -5.50 5.86
N VAL A 659 -23.98 -5.93 4.61
CA VAL A 659 -23.40 -5.17 3.49
C VAL A 659 -24.46 -4.97 2.40
N ASN A 660 -24.17 -4.19 1.36
CA ASN A 660 -25.15 -3.88 0.31
C ASN A 660 -24.79 -4.48 -1.04
N HIS A 661 -25.79 -5.04 -1.73
CA HIS A 661 -25.63 -5.55 -3.10
C HIS A 661 -25.37 -4.40 -4.09
N PRO A 662 -24.36 -4.48 -4.97
CA PRO A 662 -23.90 -3.34 -5.78
C PRO A 662 -24.83 -2.97 -6.95
N VAL A 663 -25.87 -3.77 -7.20
CA VAL A 663 -26.94 -3.52 -8.17
C VAL A 663 -28.24 -3.13 -7.46
N SER A 664 -28.87 -4.05 -6.73
CA SER A 664 -30.16 -3.78 -6.07
C SER A 664 -30.10 -2.86 -4.86
N GLY A 665 -28.93 -2.65 -4.24
CA GLY A 665 -28.80 -1.94 -2.96
C GLY A 665 -29.31 -2.73 -1.74
N ALA A 666 -29.89 -3.91 -1.93
CA ALA A 666 -30.43 -4.75 -0.87
C ALA A 666 -29.35 -5.18 0.14
N ALA A 667 -29.75 -5.30 1.40
CA ALA A 667 -28.87 -5.80 2.45
C ALA A 667 -28.55 -7.30 2.24
N MET A 668 -27.29 -7.67 2.45
CA MET A 668 -26.78 -9.03 2.38
C MET A 668 -25.95 -9.34 3.62
N PRO A 669 -26.02 -10.56 4.17
CA PRO A 669 -25.19 -10.95 5.30
C PRO A 669 -23.73 -11.16 4.84
N LEU A 670 -22.79 -10.77 5.68
CA LEU A 670 -21.37 -11.06 5.56
C LEU A 670 -20.83 -11.53 6.91
N ARG A 671 -20.22 -12.71 6.91
CA ARG A 671 -19.57 -13.29 8.09
C ARG A 671 -18.10 -13.57 7.79
N SER A 672 -17.22 -13.04 8.64
CA SER A 672 -15.79 -13.39 8.61
C SER A 672 -15.59 -14.86 8.94
N LEU A 673 -14.60 -15.50 8.32
CA LEU A 673 -14.18 -16.86 8.65
C LEU A 673 -13.31 -16.92 9.92
N GLY A 674 -12.88 -15.78 10.45
CA GLY A 674 -11.95 -15.71 11.57
C GLY A 674 -10.53 -16.07 11.13
N ASN A 675 -9.80 -16.76 11.99
CA ASN A 675 -8.38 -17.07 11.82
C ASN A 675 -7.51 -15.82 11.63
N GLY A 676 -7.80 -14.74 12.34
CA GLY A 676 -7.16 -13.43 12.14
C GLY A 676 -8.03 -12.40 11.41
N ARG A 677 -8.95 -12.87 10.55
CA ARG A 677 -9.83 -11.98 9.77
C ARG A 677 -10.93 -11.34 10.61
N GLY A 678 -11.24 -10.10 10.29
CA GLY A 678 -12.43 -9.38 10.75
C GLY A 678 -12.17 -8.35 11.85
N TYR A 679 -10.91 -7.94 12.03
CA TYR A 679 -10.58 -6.91 13.00
C TYR A 679 -9.74 -5.78 12.39
N ILE A 680 -9.92 -4.57 12.92
CA ILE A 680 -9.16 -3.37 12.55
C ILE A 680 -8.79 -2.61 13.82
N ARG A 681 -7.57 -2.09 13.89
CA ARG A 681 -7.17 -1.18 14.98
C ARG A 681 -7.82 0.19 14.80
N PRO A 682 -8.18 0.89 15.88
CA PRO A 682 -8.63 2.27 15.78
C PRO A 682 -7.44 3.13 15.32
N ALA A 683 -7.66 3.95 14.30
CA ALA A 683 -6.68 4.93 13.87
C ALA A 683 -6.36 5.86 15.05
N SER A 684 -5.08 6.19 15.23
CA SER A 684 -4.69 7.25 16.16
C SER A 684 -5.26 8.58 15.67
N LEU A 685 -5.76 9.39 16.61
CA LEU A 685 -6.17 10.76 16.31
C LEU A 685 -5.04 11.78 16.48
N ILE A 686 -3.79 11.34 16.71
CA ILE A 686 -2.64 12.26 16.69
C ILE A 686 -2.58 12.96 15.34
N SER A 687 -2.43 14.29 15.38
CA SER A 687 -2.30 15.10 14.17
C SER A 687 -3.50 14.99 13.23
N LEU A 688 -4.68 14.75 13.78
CA LEU A 688 -5.91 14.54 13.02
C LEU A 688 -6.19 15.67 12.02
N TRP A 689 -5.81 16.91 12.38
CA TRP A 689 -5.97 18.09 11.52
C TRP A 689 -5.17 18.02 10.22
N SER A 690 -4.02 17.35 10.22
CA SER A 690 -3.15 17.22 9.04
C SER A 690 -3.35 15.91 8.29
N SER A 691 -3.94 14.89 8.92
CA SER A 691 -4.11 13.56 8.36
C SER A 691 -5.32 13.40 7.44
N ALA A 692 -6.23 14.38 7.42
CA ALA A 692 -7.41 14.38 6.55
C ALA A 692 -7.02 14.26 5.07
N PRO A 693 -7.81 13.57 4.22
CA PRO A 693 -9.16 13.03 4.48
C PRO A 693 -9.17 11.77 5.37
N TYR A 694 -10.37 11.27 5.69
CA TYR A 694 -10.55 10.20 6.69
C TYR A 694 -10.99 8.86 6.13
N LEU A 695 -11.06 7.90 7.06
CA LEU A 695 -11.17 6.46 6.86
C LEU A 695 -9.88 5.83 6.35
N LEU A 696 -9.85 4.50 6.32
CA LEU A 696 -8.65 3.73 5.97
C LEU A 696 -8.17 3.96 4.54
N ASN A 697 -8.97 4.61 3.69
CA ASN A 697 -8.80 4.76 2.25
C ASN A 697 -9.02 6.22 1.77
N ASN A 698 -9.07 7.21 2.65
CA ASN A 698 -9.37 8.61 2.33
C ASN A 698 -10.73 8.87 1.64
N SER A 699 -11.72 7.99 1.79
CA SER A 699 -12.99 8.13 1.06
C SER A 699 -13.99 9.15 1.66
N ILE A 700 -13.65 9.80 2.78
CA ILE A 700 -14.45 10.86 3.44
C ILE A 700 -13.64 12.16 3.44
N GLY A 701 -14.17 13.23 2.84
CA GLY A 701 -13.52 14.53 2.67
C GLY A 701 -13.22 14.95 1.22
N TYR A 702 -13.34 14.03 0.25
CA TYR A 702 -13.23 14.34 -1.17
C TYR A 702 -14.62 14.56 -1.81
N ASP A 703 -14.72 15.55 -2.70
CA ASP A 703 -15.92 15.83 -3.48
C ASP A 703 -15.97 14.97 -4.76
N GLU A 704 -17.17 14.66 -5.26
CA GLU A 704 -17.42 13.93 -6.51
C GLU A 704 -16.84 14.64 -7.75
N ALA A 705 -16.70 15.98 -7.70
CA ALA A 705 -16.04 16.76 -8.76
C ALA A 705 -14.57 16.38 -8.98
N TYR A 706 -13.95 15.65 -8.05
CA TYR A 706 -12.60 15.11 -8.15
C TYR A 706 -12.42 14.15 -9.35
N TYR A 707 -13.46 13.43 -9.77
CA TYR A 707 -13.47 12.64 -11.03
C TYR A 707 -14.27 13.31 -12.15
N GLY A 708 -14.78 14.51 -11.89
CA GLY A 708 -15.66 15.25 -12.79
C GLY A 708 -14.91 15.89 -13.98
N PRO A 709 -15.65 16.39 -14.98
CA PRO A 709 -15.07 16.98 -16.20
C PRO A 709 -14.15 18.20 -15.97
N GLY A 710 -14.20 18.84 -14.79
CA GLY A 710 -13.31 19.94 -14.37
C GLY A 710 -11.94 19.49 -13.82
N TYR A 711 -11.79 18.24 -13.37
CA TYR A 711 -10.54 17.64 -12.86
C TYR A 711 -9.36 17.88 -13.82
N ARG A 712 -9.63 17.97 -15.12
CA ARG A 712 -8.60 18.05 -16.16
C ARG A 712 -8.35 19.46 -16.71
N GLN A 713 -9.18 20.47 -16.43
CA GLN A 713 -8.89 21.85 -16.87
C GLN A 713 -7.65 22.41 -16.16
N ASN A 714 -7.46 22.06 -14.88
CA ASN A 714 -6.26 22.42 -14.11
C ASN A 714 -5.02 21.59 -14.52
N HIS A 715 -5.18 20.47 -15.23
CA HIS A 715 -4.09 19.55 -15.60
C HIS A 715 -3.75 19.57 -17.10
N ARG A 716 -4.29 20.54 -17.87
CA ARG A 716 -4.13 20.67 -19.33
C ARG A 716 -2.76 21.20 -19.79
N SER A 717 -1.79 21.31 -18.89
CA SER A 717 -0.51 21.92 -19.18
C SER A 717 0.62 20.88 -19.17
N GLY A 718 1.33 20.77 -20.30
CA GLY A 718 2.48 19.89 -20.46
C GLY A 718 3.67 20.26 -19.56
N PRO A 719 4.80 19.54 -19.67
CA PRO A 719 5.96 19.64 -18.77
C PRO A 719 6.71 20.99 -18.80
N SER A 720 6.20 22.00 -19.51
CA SER A 720 6.73 23.37 -19.59
C SER A 720 6.04 24.38 -18.69
N TYR A 721 4.97 24.01 -17.97
CA TYR A 721 4.26 24.91 -17.08
C TYR A 721 4.61 24.60 -15.62
N ASP A 722 5.22 25.56 -14.95
CA ASP A 722 5.24 25.63 -13.49
C ASP A 722 3.77 25.79 -13.04
N TYR A 723 3.27 24.82 -12.29
CA TYR A 723 2.00 24.99 -11.60
C TYR A 723 2.30 26.01 -10.51
N GLY A 724 2.06 27.29 -10.78
CA GLY A 724 2.29 28.42 -9.87
C GLY A 724 1.48 28.39 -8.56
N ALA A 725 1.08 27.21 -8.10
CA ALA A 725 0.53 26.95 -6.80
C ALA A 725 1.66 27.02 -5.75
N SER A 726 1.61 28.08 -4.96
CA SER A 726 2.45 28.25 -3.78
C SER A 726 1.60 28.21 -2.52
N CYS A 727 2.24 27.96 -1.38
CA CYS A 727 1.63 28.21 -0.09
C CYS A 727 1.91 29.65 0.37
N PRO A 728 0.88 30.38 0.85
CA PRO A 728 -0.52 29.97 1.02
C PRO A 728 -1.28 29.86 -0.32
N GLY A 729 -2.16 28.85 -0.43
CA GLY A 729 -2.95 28.62 -1.63
C GLY A 729 -4.01 29.72 -1.86
N SER A 730 -4.33 30.02 -3.13
CA SER A 730 -5.34 31.02 -3.48
C SER A 730 -6.78 30.58 -3.16
N ASP A 731 -7.02 29.26 -3.13
CA ASP A 731 -8.29 28.65 -2.74
C ASP A 731 -8.04 27.71 -1.55
N PRO A 732 -8.49 28.07 -0.34
CA PRO A 732 -8.39 27.23 0.85
C PRO A 732 -9.16 25.92 0.74
N SER A 733 -10.10 25.78 -0.20
CA SER A 733 -10.89 24.56 -0.37
C SER A 733 -10.26 23.54 -1.32
N ASN A 734 -9.14 23.90 -1.98
CA ASN A 734 -8.40 23.02 -2.88
C ASN A 734 -7.75 21.89 -2.07
N PRO A 735 -8.22 20.63 -2.19
CA PRO A 735 -7.72 19.52 -1.38
C PRO A 735 -6.36 19.00 -1.87
N ASP A 736 -5.88 19.49 -3.02
CA ASP A 736 -4.67 19.04 -3.67
C ASP A 736 -3.46 19.94 -3.33
N LEU A 737 -3.57 20.84 -2.34
CA LEU A 737 -2.46 21.66 -1.85
C LEU A 737 -2.11 21.29 -0.42
N PRO A 738 -0.82 21.31 -0.05
CA PRO A 738 -0.36 20.89 1.26
C PRO A 738 -0.33 22.02 2.29
N CYS A 739 -0.89 23.19 1.94
CA CYS A 739 -0.85 24.38 2.78
C CYS A 739 -1.72 24.20 4.03
N ILE A 740 -1.40 24.96 5.07
CA ILE A 740 -2.05 24.87 6.37
C ILE A 740 -3.57 25.12 6.26
N GLU A 741 -3.98 26.17 5.55
CA GLU A 741 -5.39 26.52 5.37
C GLU A 741 -6.16 25.43 4.61
N ASN A 742 -5.52 24.83 3.60
CA ASN A 742 -6.07 23.73 2.81
C ASN A 742 -6.29 22.47 3.67
N ARG A 743 -5.30 22.11 4.51
CA ARG A 743 -5.43 21.00 5.46
C ARG A 743 -6.54 21.25 6.47
N LEU A 744 -6.65 22.47 7.01
CA LEU A 744 -7.71 22.84 7.96
C LEU A 744 -9.11 22.79 7.35
N ALA A 745 -9.26 23.22 6.09
CA ALA A 745 -10.53 23.11 5.36
C ALA A 745 -10.89 21.65 5.10
N LEU A 746 -9.92 20.82 4.73
CA LEU A 746 -10.11 19.39 4.51
C LEU A 746 -10.45 18.64 5.81
N TYR A 747 -9.80 19.00 6.92
CA TYR A 747 -10.14 18.54 8.28
C TYR A 747 -11.61 18.84 8.59
N ASP A 748 -12.04 20.09 8.43
CA ASP A 748 -13.39 20.53 8.79
C ASP A 748 -14.45 19.81 7.95
N ARG A 749 -14.21 19.66 6.63
CA ARG A 749 -15.07 18.88 5.75
C ARG A 749 -15.14 17.41 6.17
N SER A 750 -13.99 16.76 6.33
CA SER A 750 -13.91 15.33 6.63
C SER A 750 -14.53 14.98 7.97
N ILE A 751 -14.30 15.81 9.02
CA ILE A 751 -14.87 15.55 10.36
C ILE A 751 -16.37 15.81 10.38
N ARG A 752 -16.86 16.77 9.60
CA ARG A 752 -18.30 16.98 9.44
C ARG A 752 -18.95 15.80 8.74
N GLU A 753 -18.38 15.32 7.64
CA GLU A 753 -18.90 14.11 6.99
C GLU A 753 -18.88 12.90 7.93
N MET A 754 -17.87 12.76 8.80
CA MET A 754 -17.86 11.72 9.84
C MET A 754 -19.05 11.83 10.80
N LEU A 755 -19.37 13.03 11.30
CA LEU A 755 -20.43 13.26 12.31
C LEU A 755 -21.85 13.48 11.74
N TRP A 756 -21.97 13.85 10.46
CA TRP A 756 -23.22 14.01 9.72
C TRP A 756 -23.22 13.08 8.49
N PRO A 757 -23.44 11.77 8.67
CA PRO A 757 -23.33 10.78 7.60
C PRO A 757 -24.24 11.06 6.39
N GLN A 758 -25.34 11.79 6.58
CA GLN A 758 -26.24 12.22 5.51
C GLN A 758 -25.62 13.21 4.52
N THR A 759 -24.49 13.85 4.85
CA THR A 759 -23.78 14.77 3.93
C THR A 759 -22.72 14.04 3.11
N ARG A 760 -22.49 12.75 3.37
CA ARG A 760 -21.53 11.95 2.61
C ARG A 760 -22.08 11.67 1.21
N ARG A 761 -21.16 11.47 0.26
CA ARG A 761 -21.48 10.96 -1.07
C ARG A 761 -22.24 9.62 -0.97
N MET A 762 -23.35 9.49 -1.70
CA MET A 762 -24.16 8.27 -1.81
C MET A 762 -24.11 7.71 -3.25
N ASP A 763 -24.23 6.39 -3.39
CA ASP A 763 -24.38 5.72 -4.68
C ASP A 763 -25.85 5.70 -5.08
N THR A 764 -26.17 6.41 -6.15
CA THR A 764 -27.52 6.47 -6.73
C THR A 764 -27.68 5.55 -7.94
N MET A 765 -26.66 4.77 -8.29
CA MET A 765 -26.68 3.84 -9.43
C MET A 765 -27.21 2.44 -9.06
N THR A 766 -27.66 2.28 -7.82
CA THR A 766 -28.34 1.07 -7.32
C THR A 766 -29.86 1.23 -7.43
N ASP A 767 -30.61 0.13 -7.50
CA ASP A 767 -32.09 0.17 -7.53
C ASP A 767 -32.65 0.88 -6.29
N ALA A 768 -32.06 0.61 -5.12
CA ALA A 768 -32.27 1.35 -3.88
C ALA A 768 -30.95 2.02 -3.47
N PRO A 769 -30.89 3.38 -3.36
CA PRO A 769 -29.68 4.08 -2.99
C PRO A 769 -29.05 3.56 -1.70
N VAL A 770 -27.72 3.42 -1.68
CA VAL A 770 -26.97 2.93 -0.53
C VAL A 770 -26.25 4.08 0.21
N PRO A 771 -26.10 3.98 1.54
CA PRO A 771 -25.44 5.01 2.34
C PRO A 771 -23.92 4.95 2.15
N GLY A 772 -23.42 5.67 1.15
CA GLY A 772 -22.02 5.67 0.72
C GLY A 772 -21.89 5.38 -0.78
N TYR A 773 -20.67 5.43 -1.35
CA TYR A 773 -20.44 5.18 -2.79
C TYR A 773 -19.70 3.86 -3.06
N ILE A 774 -19.84 3.35 -4.30
CA ILE A 774 -19.13 2.17 -4.80
C ILE A 774 -18.07 2.61 -5.83
N TYR A 775 -16.91 1.96 -5.83
CA TYR A 775 -15.92 2.15 -6.90
C TYR A 775 -16.46 1.63 -8.23
N ARG A 776 -16.65 2.54 -9.18
CA ARG A 776 -17.24 2.28 -10.50
C ARG A 776 -16.37 2.82 -11.62
N THR A 777 -16.39 2.16 -12.77
CA THR A 777 -15.69 2.64 -13.96
C THR A 777 -16.22 4.03 -14.38
N THR A 778 -15.31 4.96 -14.67
CA THR A 778 -15.66 6.33 -15.10
C THR A 778 -15.91 6.44 -16.60
N ALA A 779 -15.47 5.44 -17.36
CA ALA A 779 -15.65 5.29 -18.81
C ALA A 779 -15.88 3.81 -19.16
N PRO A 780 -16.46 3.50 -20.35
CA PRO A 780 -16.45 2.15 -20.89
C PRO A 780 -15.01 1.64 -20.97
N SER A 781 -14.79 0.39 -20.58
CA SER A 781 -13.43 -0.16 -20.47
C SER A 781 -13.36 -1.64 -20.74
N CYS A 782 -12.17 -2.14 -21.07
CA CYS A 782 -11.87 -3.56 -21.16
C CYS A 782 -10.66 -3.90 -20.31
N LEU A 783 -10.62 -5.12 -19.80
CA LEU A 783 -9.36 -5.71 -19.35
C LEU A 783 -8.54 -6.04 -20.62
N LYS A 784 -7.44 -5.30 -20.83
CA LYS A 784 -6.59 -5.43 -22.01
C LYS A 784 -5.23 -6.01 -21.58
N VAL A 785 -4.82 -7.11 -22.21
CA VAL A 785 -3.47 -7.66 -22.09
C VAL A 785 -2.80 -7.60 -23.46
N PRO A 786 -1.95 -6.59 -23.74
CA PRO A 786 -1.13 -6.53 -24.94
C PRO A 786 -0.46 -7.86 -25.28
N SER A 787 -0.33 -8.12 -26.58
CA SER A 787 0.26 -9.35 -27.10
C SER A 787 1.63 -9.59 -26.48
N GLY A 788 2.49 -8.57 -26.33
CA GLY A 788 3.78 -8.63 -25.62
C GLY A 788 3.77 -9.38 -24.28
N PHE A 789 2.69 -9.27 -23.50
CA PHE A 789 2.54 -9.84 -22.16
C PHE A 789 1.65 -11.10 -22.11
N SER A 790 1.03 -11.47 -23.23
CA SER A 790 0.14 -12.64 -23.27
C SER A 790 0.93 -13.94 -23.06
N PRO A 791 0.36 -14.96 -22.37
CA PRO A 791 1.02 -16.24 -22.14
C PRO A 791 1.57 -16.86 -23.43
N SER A 792 2.74 -17.49 -23.39
CA SER A 792 3.36 -18.07 -24.61
C SER A 792 2.44 -19.06 -25.34
N ILE A 793 1.61 -19.80 -24.61
CA ILE A 793 0.61 -20.69 -25.22
C ILE A 793 -0.44 -19.92 -26.03
N VAL A 794 -0.87 -18.75 -25.55
CA VAL A 794 -1.82 -17.89 -26.28
C VAL A 794 -1.17 -17.37 -27.55
N LYS A 795 0.08 -16.90 -27.48
CA LYS A 795 0.82 -16.41 -28.65
C LYS A 795 1.02 -17.48 -29.72
N ASN A 796 1.50 -18.66 -29.32
CA ASN A 796 1.83 -19.75 -30.24
C ASN A 796 0.59 -20.32 -30.95
N PHE A 797 -0.59 -20.16 -30.33
CA PHE A 797 -1.87 -20.63 -30.87
C PHE A 797 -2.86 -19.48 -31.11
N ALA A 798 -2.38 -18.26 -31.33
CA ALA A 798 -3.21 -17.07 -31.44
C ALA A 798 -4.28 -17.22 -32.54
N GLY A 799 -3.91 -17.73 -33.72
CA GLY A 799 -4.86 -17.97 -34.83
C GLY A 799 -6.01 -18.92 -34.46
N PRO A 800 -5.72 -20.17 -34.03
CA PRO A 800 -6.76 -21.10 -33.56
C PRO A 800 -7.58 -20.59 -32.38
N LEU A 801 -6.95 -19.91 -31.42
CA LEU A 801 -7.64 -19.35 -30.25
C LEU A 801 -8.52 -18.15 -30.61
N ASN A 802 -8.09 -17.27 -31.52
CA ASN A 802 -8.92 -16.20 -32.07
C ASN A 802 -10.11 -16.77 -32.86
N TRP A 803 -9.93 -17.88 -33.59
CA TRP A 803 -11.03 -18.53 -34.30
C TRP A 803 -12.11 -19.09 -33.34
N LEU A 804 -11.70 -19.66 -32.20
CA LEU A 804 -12.62 -20.22 -31.19
C LEU A 804 -13.17 -19.17 -30.21
N PHE A 805 -12.34 -18.20 -29.84
CA PHE A 805 -12.56 -17.24 -28.77
C PHE A 805 -12.22 -15.82 -29.25
N GLY A 806 -12.67 -15.44 -30.44
CA GLY A 806 -12.41 -14.10 -31.01
C GLY A 806 -12.95 -12.95 -30.17
N TRP A 807 -13.88 -13.24 -29.25
CA TRP A 807 -14.37 -12.32 -28.22
C TRP A 807 -13.38 -12.09 -27.06
N ALA A 808 -12.32 -12.91 -26.95
CA ALA A 808 -11.32 -12.84 -25.89
C ALA A 808 -9.87 -12.71 -26.39
N VAL A 809 -9.57 -13.23 -27.58
CA VAL A 809 -8.22 -13.34 -28.13
C VAL A 809 -8.18 -12.61 -29.47
N ALA A 810 -7.36 -11.58 -29.58
CA ALA A 810 -7.13 -10.83 -30.81
C ALA A 810 -6.22 -11.62 -31.78
N PRO A 811 -6.20 -11.27 -33.08
CA PRO A 811 -5.37 -11.95 -34.09
C PRO A 811 -3.86 -11.92 -33.81
N ASP A 812 -3.37 -10.88 -33.12
CA ASP A 812 -1.98 -10.74 -32.71
C ASP A 812 -1.66 -11.45 -31.38
N GLY A 813 -2.66 -12.11 -30.78
CA GLY A 813 -2.56 -12.83 -29.52
C GLY A 813 -2.76 -11.97 -28.27
N ALA A 814 -3.16 -10.69 -28.40
CA ALA A 814 -3.60 -9.89 -27.26
C ALA A 814 -4.88 -10.46 -26.64
N LEU A 815 -5.07 -10.29 -25.33
CA LEU A 815 -6.30 -10.69 -24.63
C LEU A 815 -7.16 -9.48 -24.30
N HIS A 816 -8.47 -9.63 -24.51
CA HIS A 816 -9.46 -8.60 -24.21
C HIS A 816 -10.64 -9.22 -23.48
N LEU A 817 -11.08 -8.61 -22.38
CA LEU A 817 -12.32 -8.98 -21.71
C LEU A 817 -13.18 -7.73 -21.51
N GLY A 818 -14.39 -7.76 -22.05
CA GLY A 818 -15.29 -6.62 -22.07
C GLY A 818 -16.03 -6.48 -23.41
N PRO A 819 -16.62 -5.31 -23.69
CA PRO A 819 -16.51 -4.08 -22.92
C PRO A 819 -17.38 -4.07 -21.66
N PHE A 820 -16.85 -3.56 -20.56
CA PHE A 820 -17.59 -3.20 -19.36
C PHE A 820 -18.16 -1.78 -19.54
N PRO A 821 -19.47 -1.57 -19.31
CA PRO A 821 -20.06 -0.26 -19.45
C PRO A 821 -19.53 0.72 -18.40
N LYS A 822 -19.71 2.03 -18.66
CA LYS A 822 -19.49 3.06 -17.64
C LYS A 822 -20.38 2.77 -16.42
N GLY A 823 -19.85 2.93 -15.21
CA GLY A 823 -20.59 2.65 -13.97
C GLY A 823 -20.48 1.21 -13.48
N PHE A 824 -19.73 0.34 -14.18
CA PHE A 824 -19.52 -1.05 -13.77
C PHE A 824 -18.80 -1.08 -12.40
N PRO A 825 -19.30 -1.84 -11.39
CA PRO A 825 -18.66 -1.95 -10.08
C PRO A 825 -17.31 -2.68 -10.20
N ILE A 826 -16.20 -1.96 -10.00
CA ILE A 826 -14.84 -2.49 -10.23
C ILE A 826 -14.60 -3.72 -9.34
N ASN A 827 -14.96 -3.61 -8.06
CA ASN A 827 -14.77 -4.67 -7.08
C ASN A 827 -15.58 -5.94 -7.40
N ALA A 828 -16.61 -5.89 -8.25
CA ALA A 828 -17.31 -7.11 -8.66
C ALA A 828 -16.34 -8.03 -9.42
N LEU A 829 -15.49 -7.47 -10.28
CA LEU A 829 -14.48 -8.26 -10.99
C LEU A 829 -13.27 -8.57 -10.11
N VAL A 830 -12.65 -7.55 -9.50
CA VAL A 830 -11.35 -7.73 -8.83
C VAL A 830 -11.41 -8.47 -7.50
N ASN A 831 -12.58 -8.51 -6.84
CA ASN A 831 -12.75 -9.32 -5.63
C ASN A 831 -13.15 -10.78 -5.95
N THR A 832 -13.21 -11.18 -7.22
CA THR A 832 -13.59 -12.54 -7.61
C THR A 832 -12.56 -13.54 -7.09
N LYS A 833 -13.00 -14.45 -6.23
CA LYS A 833 -12.16 -15.47 -5.64
C LYS A 833 -11.88 -16.59 -6.66
N LEU A 834 -10.72 -16.54 -7.30
CA LEU A 834 -10.34 -17.56 -8.30
C LEU A 834 -9.82 -18.85 -7.66
N LEU A 835 -9.17 -18.75 -6.51
CA LEU A 835 -8.58 -19.88 -5.79
C LEU A 835 -9.08 -19.94 -4.35
N PRO A 836 -9.22 -21.15 -3.76
CA PRO A 836 -9.56 -21.28 -2.35
C PRO A 836 -8.39 -20.77 -1.49
N ASP A 837 -8.72 -20.13 -0.37
CA ASP A 837 -7.71 -19.74 0.63
C ASP A 837 -7.05 -20.99 1.23
N ASN A 838 -5.92 -20.85 1.91
CA ASN A 838 -5.19 -21.98 2.47
C ASN A 838 -5.92 -22.70 3.61
N ASP A 839 -6.82 -22.00 4.30
CA ASP A 839 -7.64 -22.52 5.39
C ASP A 839 -9.05 -22.94 4.95
N GLU A 840 -9.32 -23.06 3.65
CA GLU A 840 -10.66 -23.37 3.12
C GLU A 840 -10.74 -24.70 2.34
N PRO A 841 -11.88 -25.44 2.42
CA PRO A 841 -12.10 -26.64 1.62
C PRO A 841 -12.19 -26.35 0.11
N SER A 842 -11.28 -26.95 -0.67
CA SER A 842 -11.15 -26.69 -2.12
C SER A 842 -12.36 -27.14 -2.96
N LEU A 843 -12.99 -28.27 -2.63
CA LEU A 843 -14.08 -28.85 -3.45
C LEU A 843 -15.30 -27.94 -3.56
N ALA A 844 -15.73 -27.34 -2.44
CA ALA A 844 -16.88 -26.45 -2.41
C ALA A 844 -16.64 -25.17 -3.22
N HIS A 845 -15.41 -24.65 -3.15
CA HIS A 845 -14.98 -23.49 -3.94
C HIS A 845 -15.04 -23.77 -5.44
N TYR A 846 -14.42 -24.86 -5.90
CA TYR A 846 -14.43 -25.21 -7.33
C TYR A 846 -15.84 -25.54 -7.84
N TRP A 847 -16.71 -26.12 -7.01
CA TRP A 847 -18.11 -26.31 -7.38
C TRP A 847 -18.86 -25.00 -7.62
N ARG A 848 -18.61 -23.96 -6.79
CA ARG A 848 -19.19 -22.62 -7.00
C ARG A 848 -18.71 -21.99 -8.30
N LEU A 849 -17.40 -22.06 -8.58
CA LEU A 849 -16.84 -21.59 -9.85
C LEU A 849 -17.42 -22.33 -11.07
N LEU A 850 -17.52 -23.66 -10.99
CA LEU A 850 -18.11 -24.47 -12.06
C LEU A 850 -19.58 -24.12 -12.29
N SER A 851 -20.32 -23.85 -11.22
CA SER A 851 -21.73 -23.45 -11.29
C SER A 851 -21.91 -22.05 -11.91
N ALA A 852 -20.95 -21.15 -11.71
CA ALA A 852 -20.94 -19.82 -12.31
C ALA A 852 -20.45 -19.80 -13.77
N ALA A 853 -19.65 -20.79 -14.18
CA ALA A 853 -18.97 -20.81 -15.47
C ALA A 853 -19.89 -20.62 -16.70
N PRO A 854 -21.10 -21.24 -16.80
CA PRO A 854 -22.00 -21.01 -17.92
C PRO A 854 -22.44 -19.55 -18.04
N THR A 855 -22.75 -18.90 -16.91
CA THR A 855 -23.15 -17.49 -16.89
C THR A 855 -21.99 -16.58 -17.26
N LEU A 856 -20.80 -16.81 -16.71
CA LEU A 856 -19.59 -16.05 -17.05
C LEU A 856 -19.26 -16.17 -18.54
N TYR A 857 -19.26 -17.40 -19.07
CA TYR A 857 -19.02 -17.66 -20.49
C TYR A 857 -20.07 -16.97 -21.36
N SER A 858 -21.36 -17.10 -21.03
CA SER A 858 -22.45 -16.45 -21.75
C SER A 858 -22.30 -14.93 -21.74
N ALA A 859 -22.02 -14.33 -20.59
CA ALA A 859 -21.84 -12.89 -20.46
C ALA A 859 -20.65 -12.40 -21.29
N PHE A 860 -19.45 -12.95 -21.08
CA PHE A 860 -18.25 -12.46 -21.75
C PHE A 860 -18.26 -12.72 -23.26
N SER A 861 -18.80 -13.86 -23.72
CA SER A 861 -18.94 -14.12 -25.15
C SER A 861 -19.93 -13.18 -25.83
N GLN A 862 -21.03 -12.80 -25.15
CA GLN A 862 -21.99 -11.83 -25.69
C GLN A 862 -21.48 -10.39 -25.65
N LEU A 863 -20.60 -10.03 -24.70
CA LEU A 863 -19.90 -8.74 -24.72
C LEU A 863 -19.00 -8.61 -25.95
N GLY A 864 -18.45 -9.72 -26.45
CA GLY A 864 -17.89 -9.80 -27.79
C GLY A 864 -16.48 -9.23 -27.97
N GLY A 865 -15.82 -8.71 -26.92
CA GLY A 865 -14.42 -8.30 -26.98
C GLY A 865 -14.16 -7.00 -27.75
N GLN A 866 -15.17 -6.16 -27.93
CA GLN A 866 -15.10 -4.88 -28.64
C GLN A 866 -14.38 -3.83 -27.79
N CYS A 867 -13.06 -3.75 -27.93
CA CYS A 867 -12.17 -3.09 -26.97
C CYS A 867 -11.23 -2.03 -27.59
N THR A 868 -11.34 -1.76 -28.89
CA THR A 868 -10.65 -0.61 -29.50
C THR A 868 -11.26 0.70 -29.01
N ASP A 869 -10.50 1.80 -29.09
CA ASP A 869 -10.99 3.10 -28.63
C ASP A 869 -12.24 3.57 -29.40
N ALA A 870 -12.32 3.24 -30.70
CA ALA A 870 -13.49 3.51 -31.53
C ALA A 870 -14.71 2.69 -31.11
N GLU A 871 -14.52 1.40 -30.82
CA GLU A 871 -15.60 0.52 -30.35
C GLU A 871 -16.11 0.91 -28.97
N LEU A 872 -15.21 1.24 -28.03
CA LEU A 872 -15.59 1.70 -26.69
C LEU A 872 -16.35 3.03 -26.73
N ALA A 873 -16.09 3.87 -27.74
CA ALA A 873 -16.80 5.13 -27.97
C ALA A 873 -18.15 4.94 -28.69
N ASP A 874 -18.42 3.77 -29.28
CA ASP A 874 -19.66 3.50 -30.02
C ASP A 874 -20.86 3.37 -29.06
N PRO A 875 -21.90 4.21 -29.19
CA PRO A 875 -23.08 4.14 -28.31
C PRO A 875 -23.84 2.81 -28.38
N GLY A 876 -23.86 2.16 -29.54
CA GLY A 876 -24.49 0.86 -29.74
C GLY A 876 -23.77 -0.25 -28.97
N VAL A 877 -22.43 -0.23 -28.97
CA VAL A 877 -21.62 -1.16 -28.17
C VAL A 877 -21.87 -0.97 -26.67
N GLN A 878 -21.98 0.27 -26.20
CA GLN A 878 -22.27 0.56 -24.79
C GLN A 878 -23.66 0.07 -24.37
N VAL A 879 -24.70 0.38 -25.15
CA VAL A 879 -26.08 -0.07 -24.88
C VAL A 879 -26.19 -1.59 -24.91
N HIS A 880 -25.47 -2.24 -25.83
CA HIS A 880 -25.37 -3.69 -25.90
C HIS A 880 -24.69 -4.26 -24.64
N ALA A 881 -23.55 -3.71 -24.23
CA ALA A 881 -22.84 -4.13 -23.02
C ALA A 881 -23.71 -3.99 -21.76
N GLU A 882 -24.43 -2.88 -21.59
CA GLU A 882 -25.39 -2.67 -20.50
C GLU A 882 -26.52 -3.72 -20.51
N THR A 883 -27.03 -4.05 -21.70
CA THR A 883 -28.06 -5.06 -21.89
C THR A 883 -27.57 -6.46 -21.53
N VAL A 884 -26.40 -6.85 -22.03
CA VAL A 884 -25.77 -8.12 -21.69
C VAL A 884 -25.52 -8.22 -20.18
N MET A 885 -24.98 -7.17 -19.55
CA MET A 885 -24.76 -7.15 -18.10
C MET A 885 -26.04 -7.44 -17.31
N ARG A 886 -27.13 -6.76 -17.68
CA ARG A 886 -28.44 -6.88 -17.03
C ARG A 886 -29.08 -8.25 -17.26
N GLU A 887 -29.12 -8.72 -18.50
CA GLU A 887 -29.83 -9.94 -18.88
C GLU A 887 -29.10 -11.21 -18.42
N THR A 888 -27.77 -11.19 -18.43
CA THR A 888 -26.96 -12.32 -17.95
C THR A 888 -26.76 -12.32 -16.44
N LYS A 889 -27.09 -11.22 -15.75
CA LYS A 889 -26.82 -11.04 -14.31
C LYS A 889 -25.34 -11.26 -13.97
N LEU A 890 -24.44 -10.71 -14.80
CA LEU A 890 -23.00 -10.90 -14.62
C LEU A 890 -22.57 -10.41 -13.23
N VAL A 891 -23.02 -9.22 -12.82
CA VAL A 891 -22.64 -8.64 -11.52
C VAL A 891 -23.10 -9.52 -10.37
N ASP A 892 -24.35 -10.02 -10.37
CA ASP A 892 -24.86 -10.92 -9.33
C ASP A 892 -24.02 -12.21 -9.23
N THR A 893 -23.62 -12.75 -10.37
CA THR A 893 -22.76 -13.94 -10.45
C THR A 893 -21.39 -13.67 -9.84
N LEU A 894 -20.79 -12.52 -10.15
CA LEU A 894 -19.51 -12.10 -9.61
C LEU A 894 -19.58 -11.81 -8.10
N VAL A 895 -20.67 -11.20 -7.62
CA VAL A 895 -20.93 -11.01 -6.17
C VAL A 895 -20.95 -12.35 -5.44
N GLY A 896 -21.57 -13.38 -6.02
CA GLY A 896 -21.59 -14.74 -5.47
C GLY A 896 -20.23 -15.44 -5.43
N LEU A 897 -19.24 -14.94 -6.18
CA LEU A 897 -17.86 -15.41 -6.18
C LEU A 897 -16.91 -14.48 -5.40
N SER A 898 -17.43 -13.38 -4.85
CA SER A 898 -16.61 -12.35 -4.23
C SER A 898 -15.99 -12.82 -2.92
N LYS A 899 -14.69 -12.56 -2.75
CA LYS A 899 -13.99 -12.76 -1.48
C LYS A 899 -14.38 -11.70 -0.44
N CYS A 900 -14.69 -10.49 -0.89
CA CYS A 900 -15.25 -9.44 -0.06
C CYS A 900 -16.41 -8.72 -0.77
N PRO A 901 -17.67 -9.00 -0.39
CA PRO A 901 -18.85 -8.40 -1.01
C PRO A 901 -19.26 -7.05 -0.37
N ASP A 902 -18.37 -6.37 0.36
CA ASP A 902 -18.63 -5.02 0.87
C ASP A 902 -18.14 -3.96 -0.11
N TYR A 903 -19.05 -3.50 -0.97
CA TYR A 903 -18.75 -2.57 -2.06
C TYR A 903 -18.79 -1.10 -1.64
N VAL A 904 -19.34 -0.77 -0.46
CA VAL A 904 -19.50 0.62 0.00
C VAL A 904 -18.23 1.06 0.72
N VAL A 905 -17.52 2.02 0.14
CA VAL A 905 -16.13 2.31 0.56
C VAL A 905 -16.03 3.37 1.65
N ASN A 906 -17.02 4.24 1.77
CA ASN A 906 -17.05 5.38 2.70
C ASN A 906 -18.10 5.26 3.82
N ARG A 907 -18.61 4.05 4.09
CA ARG A 907 -19.61 3.84 5.15
C ARG A 907 -19.12 4.32 6.52
N GLY A 908 -17.85 4.07 6.86
CA GLY A 908 -17.26 4.47 8.14
C GLY A 908 -17.99 3.93 9.38
N HIS A 909 -17.57 4.35 10.57
CA HIS A 909 -18.30 4.06 11.81
C HIS A 909 -19.40 5.10 12.06
N LEU A 910 -20.39 4.76 12.90
CA LEU A 910 -21.49 5.65 13.29
C LEU A 910 -21.34 6.28 14.69
N PHE A 911 -20.22 6.03 15.40
CA PHE A 911 -19.96 6.69 16.68
C PHE A 911 -20.01 8.22 16.56
N GLY A 912 -20.76 8.86 17.46
CA GLY A 912 -20.94 10.32 17.50
C GLY A 912 -21.98 10.88 16.52
N THR A 913 -22.63 10.05 15.69
CA THR A 913 -23.60 10.53 14.70
C THR A 913 -24.97 10.88 15.29
N ASP A 914 -25.29 10.30 16.46
CA ASP A 914 -26.50 10.52 17.25
C ASP A 914 -26.39 11.72 18.22
N LEU A 915 -25.20 12.30 18.37
CA LEU A 915 -24.98 13.48 19.18
C LEU A 915 -25.83 14.68 18.68
N PRO A 916 -26.34 15.53 19.58
CA PRO A 916 -26.92 16.82 19.19
C PRO A 916 -25.92 17.68 18.42
N ASP A 917 -26.39 18.50 17.48
CA ASP A 917 -25.52 19.37 16.68
C ASP A 917 -24.56 20.25 17.50
N PRO A 918 -24.97 20.87 18.63
CA PRO A 918 -24.04 21.60 19.49
C PRO A 918 -22.89 20.75 20.03
N ASP A 919 -23.16 19.49 20.39
CA ASP A 919 -22.14 18.57 20.91
C ASP A 919 -21.19 18.11 19.81
N LYS A 920 -21.68 17.91 18.59
CA LYS A 920 -20.83 17.65 17.42
C LYS A 920 -19.89 18.82 17.14
N GLN A 921 -20.39 20.05 17.18
CA GLN A 921 -19.53 21.24 17.00
C GLN A 921 -18.51 21.38 18.13
N ALA A 922 -18.91 21.14 19.38
CA ALA A 922 -18.01 21.14 20.54
C ALA A 922 -16.90 20.08 20.40
N LEU A 923 -17.25 18.86 19.98
CA LEU A 923 -16.30 17.79 19.69
C LEU A 923 -15.30 18.21 18.61
N ILE A 924 -15.75 18.78 17.49
CA ILE A 924 -14.87 19.29 16.41
C ILE A 924 -13.90 20.35 16.93
N ALA A 925 -14.37 21.26 17.80
CA ALA A 925 -13.55 22.29 18.39
C ALA A 925 -12.43 21.70 19.27
N TYR A 926 -12.74 20.66 20.05
CA TYR A 926 -11.76 19.94 20.87
C TYR A 926 -10.77 19.15 20.02
N LEU A 927 -11.25 18.32 19.08
CA LEU A 927 -10.40 17.47 18.22
C LEU A 927 -9.37 18.26 17.39
N LYS A 928 -9.63 19.53 17.10
CA LYS A 928 -8.71 20.40 16.32
C LYS A 928 -7.34 20.61 16.99
N GLN A 929 -7.19 20.29 18.27
CA GLN A 929 -5.91 20.42 18.98
C GLN A 929 -5.07 19.13 19.04
N PHE A 930 -5.59 18.02 18.50
CA PHE A 930 -4.93 16.72 18.57
C PHE A 930 -3.78 16.59 17.57
#